data_AF-A0A0V0RRD5-F1
#
_entry.id   AF-A0A0V0RRD5-F1
#
_cell.length_a   1.000
_cell.length_b   1.000
_cell.length_c   1.000
_cell.angle_alpha   90.00
_cell.angle_beta   90.00
_cell.angle_gamma   90.00
#
_symmetry.space_group_name_H-M   'P 1'
#
loop_
_entity.id
_entity.type
_entity.pdbx_description
1 polymer ?
#
loop_
_entity_poly.entity_id
_entity_poly.type
_entity_poly.pdbx_seq_one_letter_code
_entity_poly.pdbx_strand_id
1 'polypeptide(L)'
;MWLLCSFLCFFLISSSIADTCRNPTLVKHSGYSTTDSFFNAKTAIVIEFSVNCDQPVKKCHDLSKFQEYPLYWEYEGDVHLAAQLPTGLHYQITFVNDHKKIGRGQYDIRIFDEEGFAALRKAMRAKVDTNEAVKPLFTISYYHPGSSGEPRIASQTIVLAASATDRYSISSYSSSSVPVASAKVYTCEKKPFSFVVHILQRFITKKRFFPKKNSMKHLECFDIILNSETNRIFAGTVFSGHLVIALTVPIRIGQLVVAFTGEMRTKWVDKVSENIFDSVEPIVNFKMQMYLNERGTDDPVEPGNYSLPFQFTLPLHLPSSFQAEFGFIRYVCFATATILPGQTCSMATTKQCKEFKVEKEIDIVDVVRFQDLRHVGRQRPVQAEECFELIGCCRKQGRIEALIRLDEGVFLVGDTILAKLEIQNCSRRRPLRRCSLFLLQEALFHAQSFHGTTSSNRTLVKVLDVASLQLPHPGDRVSQNVELHIPQNTQPSSLDAPLIRLRYRLKLDLGDSCELILPIDIASNLRSKRTNQHVATMVLTSKEQATLFADSTPPPIASLKSLTCRAIAIKFCQKPSLNIVVALEDDLWNWIKEAVNELQAWLEKIASLFVDLAFEDVSGYLMQFIGKIHWRRGCIEVDEVRTVEAIINTDEICPRFAFQLFCAYAMVEKFELISVYYLRQLEFTLPSHPLYHFWFYVIFKQWNVFNELAITTRMLVSNVFTWAMYHGFVELTEFLWCRMNQSQLEMSCVIHWNRFCKNATNGRVFAYLCNKLCQRNENSICRMTIACFFRTVQRRGFREGSSLLAFLLINGCAILKARLFEAKGFEVLRSVVKHFDFRLYRILELSISPDQLEKAVRTLRPHFTKEEFNFFRSAHRPTYECSAE
;
A
#
# COMPACT_ATOMS: atom_id res chain seq x y z
N MET A 1 -31.75 63.42 -25.13
CA MET A 1 -30.67 63.36 -24.12
C MET A 1 -30.50 61.96 -23.52
N TRP A 2 -31.53 61.34 -22.93
CA TRP A 2 -31.41 60.00 -22.29
C TRP A 2 -30.96 58.86 -23.24
N LEU A 3 -31.38 58.85 -24.52
CA LEU A 3 -30.97 57.84 -25.50
C LEU A 3 -29.46 57.87 -25.84
N LEU A 4 -28.81 59.04 -25.74
CA LEU A 4 -27.36 59.17 -25.96
C LEU A 4 -26.55 58.60 -24.78
N CYS A 5 -27.03 58.77 -23.55
CA CYS A 5 -26.43 58.14 -22.37
C CYS A 5 -26.53 56.61 -22.43
N SER A 6 -27.65 56.05 -22.93
CA SER A 6 -27.83 54.60 -23.05
C SER A 6 -26.85 53.96 -24.05
N PHE A 7 -26.53 54.63 -25.16
CA PHE A 7 -25.54 54.16 -26.13
C PHE A 7 -24.10 54.25 -25.60
N LEU A 8 -23.77 55.32 -24.87
CA LEU A 8 -22.46 55.48 -24.22
C LEU A 8 -22.24 54.44 -23.11
N CYS A 9 -23.27 54.08 -22.35
CA CYS A 9 -23.16 53.03 -21.33
C CYS A 9 -22.99 51.62 -21.93
N PHE A 10 -23.53 51.36 -23.13
CA PHE A 10 -23.34 50.06 -23.81
C PHE A 10 -21.92 49.89 -24.38
N PHE A 11 -21.27 50.99 -24.81
CA PHE A 11 -19.87 50.96 -25.27
C PHE A 11 -18.83 50.93 -24.14
N LEU A 12 -19.21 51.18 -22.88
CA LEU A 12 -18.30 51.22 -21.73
C LEU A 12 -18.26 49.92 -20.89
N ILE A 13 -18.93 48.85 -21.34
CA ILE A 13 -18.96 47.55 -20.65
C ILE A 13 -18.16 46.46 -21.42
N SER A 14 -17.70 46.72 -22.65
CA SER A 14 -16.98 45.76 -23.49
C SER A 14 -15.44 45.81 -23.36
N SER A 15 -14.91 46.06 -22.16
CA SER A 15 -13.45 46.11 -21.91
C SER A 15 -13.04 45.51 -20.56
N SER A 16 -13.51 44.29 -20.27
CA SER A 16 -12.77 43.39 -19.40
C SER A 16 -11.47 42.99 -20.08
N ILE A 17 -10.42 43.79 -19.89
CA ILE A 17 -9.06 43.45 -20.32
C ILE A 17 -8.67 42.17 -19.57
N ALA A 18 -8.59 41.06 -20.31
CA ALA A 18 -7.84 39.91 -19.83
C ALA A 18 -6.36 40.31 -19.91
N ASP A 19 -5.66 40.33 -18.78
CA ASP A 19 -4.23 40.64 -18.75
C ASP A 19 -3.47 39.57 -19.52
N THR A 20 -3.11 39.87 -20.77
CA THR A 20 -2.26 39.01 -21.59
C THR A 20 -0.81 39.12 -21.12
N CYS A 21 -0.07 38.01 -21.17
CA CYS A 21 1.35 37.98 -20.83
C CYS A 21 2.13 39.00 -21.66
N ARG A 22 2.64 40.05 -21.01
CA ARG A 22 3.55 41.02 -21.63
C ARG A 22 4.99 40.54 -21.47
N ASN A 23 5.75 40.61 -22.56
CA ASN A 23 7.14 40.19 -22.69
C ASN A 23 7.44 38.78 -22.09
N PRO A 24 6.88 37.71 -22.66
CA PRO A 24 7.26 36.34 -22.31
C PRO A 24 8.78 36.10 -22.46
N THR A 25 9.46 35.79 -21.35
CA THR A 25 10.89 35.48 -21.29
C THR A 25 11.12 34.00 -20.97
N LEU A 26 12.10 33.38 -21.66
CA LEU A 26 12.49 31.99 -21.43
C LEU A 26 13.24 31.85 -20.10
N VAL A 27 12.73 30.99 -19.20
CA VAL A 27 13.31 30.79 -17.85
C VAL A 27 14.27 29.60 -17.82
N LYS A 28 13.78 28.44 -18.30
CA LYS A 28 14.51 27.16 -18.35
C LYS A 28 13.94 26.30 -19.47
N HIS A 29 14.81 25.56 -20.14
CA HIS A 29 14.44 24.48 -21.06
C HIS A 29 15.22 23.19 -20.75
N SER A 30 14.62 22.06 -21.08
CA SER A 30 15.22 20.73 -21.01
C SER A 30 14.71 19.89 -22.17
N GLY A 31 15.61 19.17 -22.86
CA GLY A 31 15.25 18.38 -24.02
C GLY A 31 15.72 16.93 -23.93
N TYR A 32 14.94 16.04 -24.53
CA TYR A 32 15.24 14.64 -24.73
C TYR A 32 15.27 14.34 -26.23
N SER A 33 16.15 13.45 -26.65
CA SER A 33 16.20 12.96 -28.03
C SER A 33 16.53 11.48 -28.09
N THR A 34 15.95 10.78 -29.06
CA THR A 34 16.20 9.34 -29.25
C THR A 34 17.56 9.12 -29.90
N THR A 35 18.53 8.60 -29.14
CA THR A 35 19.92 8.41 -29.60
C THR A 35 20.23 7.02 -30.16
N ASP A 36 19.22 6.15 -30.28
CA ASP A 36 19.41 4.75 -30.70
C ASP A 36 18.61 4.47 -31.99
N SER A 37 19.32 4.26 -33.09
CA SER A 37 18.76 3.94 -34.42
C SER A 37 18.54 2.46 -34.66
N PHE A 38 18.81 1.59 -33.67
CA PHE A 38 18.45 0.17 -33.72
C PHE A 38 17.01 -0.07 -33.25
N PHE A 39 16.53 0.71 -32.26
CA PHE A 39 15.17 0.56 -31.71
C PHE A 39 14.15 1.56 -32.25
N ASN A 40 14.59 2.66 -32.87
CA ASN A 40 13.71 3.65 -33.49
C ASN A 40 13.88 3.62 -35.01
N ALA A 41 12.81 3.96 -35.75
CA ALA A 41 12.86 4.12 -37.21
C ALA A 41 13.12 5.57 -37.64
N LYS A 42 12.89 6.53 -36.72
CA LYS A 42 13.05 7.97 -36.89
C LYS A 42 13.60 8.56 -35.60
N THR A 43 14.37 9.65 -35.69
CA THR A 43 14.77 10.42 -34.51
C THR A 43 13.61 11.28 -34.06
N ALA A 44 13.24 11.20 -32.78
CA ALA A 44 12.34 12.14 -32.13
C ALA A 44 13.13 13.06 -31.21
N ILE A 45 12.83 14.36 -31.26
CA ILE A 45 13.32 15.38 -30.32
C ILE A 45 12.12 15.96 -29.60
N VAL A 46 12.16 15.96 -28.26
CA VAL A 46 11.15 16.50 -27.35
C VAL A 46 11.82 17.57 -26.50
N ILE A 47 11.26 18.78 -26.47
CA ILE A 47 11.83 19.90 -25.71
C ILE A 47 10.73 20.52 -24.85
N GLU A 48 10.99 20.62 -23.56
CA GLU A 48 10.11 21.24 -22.57
C GLU A 48 10.72 22.56 -22.09
N PHE A 49 9.92 23.61 -21.97
CA PHE A 49 10.40 24.93 -21.56
C PHE A 49 9.35 25.69 -20.74
N SER A 50 9.82 26.69 -20.00
CA SER A 50 9.02 27.50 -19.09
C SER A 50 9.19 28.99 -19.38
N VAL A 51 8.09 29.74 -19.35
CA VAL A 51 8.03 31.16 -19.71
C VAL A 51 7.57 32.01 -18.52
N ASN A 52 8.16 33.19 -18.36
CA ASN A 52 7.79 34.18 -17.34
C ASN A 52 7.34 35.51 -17.97
N CYS A 53 6.44 36.24 -17.32
CA CYS A 53 5.90 37.51 -17.79
C CYS A 53 6.26 38.65 -16.82
N ASP A 54 6.34 39.89 -17.31
CA ASP A 54 6.78 41.05 -16.51
C ASP A 54 5.83 41.47 -15.37
N GLN A 55 4.61 40.91 -15.31
CA GLN A 55 3.68 41.13 -14.19
C GLN A 55 3.20 39.79 -13.58
N PRO A 56 3.11 39.69 -12.23
CA PRO A 56 2.55 38.53 -11.57
C PRO A 56 1.02 38.49 -11.77
N VAL A 57 0.58 37.68 -12.73
CA VAL A 57 -0.85 37.44 -12.97
C VAL A 57 -1.49 36.92 -11.68
N LYS A 58 -2.48 37.65 -11.15
CA LYS A 58 -3.23 37.21 -9.98
C LYS A 58 -3.91 35.88 -10.29
N LYS A 59 -3.74 34.89 -9.41
CA LYS A 59 -4.52 33.64 -9.48
C LYS A 59 -6.01 33.99 -9.42
N CYS A 60 -6.73 33.78 -10.53
CA CYS A 60 -8.18 33.84 -10.53
C CYS A 60 -8.74 32.81 -9.52
N HIS A 61 -9.83 33.17 -8.86
CA HIS A 61 -10.39 32.37 -7.76
C HIS A 61 -11.15 31.12 -8.25
N ASP A 62 -11.26 30.94 -9.58
CA ASP A 62 -11.86 29.79 -10.27
C ASP A 62 -10.78 28.86 -10.85
N LEU A 63 -10.76 27.61 -10.38
CA LEU A 63 -9.85 26.55 -10.85
C LEU A 63 -10.22 25.97 -12.25
N SER A 64 -11.16 26.57 -12.95
CA SER A 64 -11.72 26.10 -14.23
C SER A 64 -11.27 26.89 -15.47
N LYS A 65 -10.55 28.00 -15.30
CA LYS A 65 -9.93 28.77 -16.40
C LYS A 65 -8.48 29.14 -16.09
N PHE A 66 -7.55 28.34 -16.58
CA PHE A 66 -6.19 28.82 -16.84
C PHE A 66 -6.21 29.59 -18.17
N GLN A 67 -5.52 30.73 -18.21
CA GLN A 67 -5.47 31.56 -19.42
C GLN A 67 -4.46 30.93 -20.40
N GLU A 68 -4.98 30.43 -21.51
CA GLU A 68 -4.17 29.90 -22.62
C GLU A 68 -3.37 31.05 -23.25
N TYR A 69 -2.07 30.87 -23.42
CA TYR A 69 -1.19 31.80 -24.14
C TYR A 69 -0.50 31.00 -25.26
N PRO A 70 -1.04 31.01 -26.49
CA PRO A 70 -0.55 30.15 -27.56
C PRO A 70 0.82 30.63 -28.07
N LEU A 71 1.78 29.70 -28.08
CA LEU A 71 3.10 29.90 -28.67
C LEU A 71 3.24 28.99 -29.89
N TYR A 72 3.81 29.52 -30.96
CA TYR A 72 4.15 28.78 -32.17
C TYR A 72 5.64 28.55 -32.22
N TRP A 73 6.05 27.42 -32.80
CA TRP A 73 7.45 27.11 -33.04
C TRP A 73 7.70 26.79 -34.51
N GLU A 74 8.86 27.19 -35.01
CA GLU A 74 9.32 26.94 -36.37
C GLU A 74 10.73 26.33 -36.36
N TYR A 75 10.94 25.40 -37.29
CA TYR A 75 12.23 24.80 -37.59
C TYR A 75 12.27 24.44 -39.09
N GLU A 76 13.30 24.90 -39.81
CA GLU A 76 13.51 24.66 -41.26
C GLU A 76 12.25 24.93 -42.14
N GLY A 77 11.40 25.88 -41.73
CA GLY A 77 10.16 26.25 -42.45
C GLY A 77 8.89 25.48 -42.05
N ASP A 78 8.99 24.39 -41.27
CA ASP A 78 7.83 23.72 -40.67
C ASP A 78 7.38 24.47 -39.41
N VAL A 79 6.08 24.79 -39.30
CA VAL A 79 5.51 25.61 -38.20
C VAL A 79 4.34 24.92 -37.51
N HIS A 80 4.40 24.81 -36.18
CA HIS A 80 3.35 24.18 -35.37
C HIS A 80 3.08 24.95 -34.07
N LEU A 81 1.93 24.65 -33.44
CA LEU A 81 1.60 25.15 -32.09
C LEU A 81 2.38 24.35 -31.03
N ALA A 82 2.92 25.01 -30.02
CA ALA A 82 3.55 24.39 -28.85
C ALA A 82 2.47 23.92 -27.85
N ALA A 83 2.62 22.72 -27.31
CA ALA A 83 1.64 22.13 -26.41
C ALA A 83 1.81 22.66 -24.98
N GLN A 84 0.82 23.36 -24.44
CA GLN A 84 0.86 23.89 -23.07
C GLN A 84 0.55 22.78 -22.03
N LEU A 85 1.32 22.72 -20.94
CA LEU A 85 1.12 21.77 -19.84
C LEU A 85 0.15 22.32 -18.77
N PRO A 86 -0.52 21.46 -17.97
CA PRO A 86 -1.52 21.89 -16.99
C PRO A 86 -1.00 22.73 -15.80
N THR A 87 0.31 22.97 -15.70
CA THR A 87 0.97 23.59 -14.54
C THR A 87 1.27 25.09 -14.71
N GLY A 88 0.69 25.76 -15.71
CA GLY A 88 0.87 27.19 -15.95
C GLY A 88 1.54 27.48 -17.30
N LEU A 89 2.53 28.39 -17.31
CA LEU A 89 3.28 28.79 -18.51
C LEU A 89 4.44 27.82 -18.83
N HIS A 90 4.12 26.53 -18.89
CA HIS A 90 5.03 25.46 -19.29
C HIS A 90 4.58 24.87 -20.62
N TYR A 91 5.51 24.60 -21.52
CA TYR A 91 5.25 24.20 -22.90
C TYR A 91 6.14 23.03 -23.32
N GLN A 92 5.63 22.20 -24.25
CA GLN A 92 6.35 21.10 -24.87
C GLN A 92 6.28 21.19 -26.40
N ILE A 93 7.42 20.99 -27.04
CA ILE A 93 7.60 20.87 -28.49
C ILE A 93 8.06 19.44 -28.78
N THR A 94 7.57 18.87 -29.88
CA THR A 94 8.04 17.56 -30.35
C THR A 94 8.06 17.54 -31.87
N PHE A 95 9.17 17.10 -32.45
CA PHE A 95 9.30 16.85 -33.87
C PHE A 95 10.05 15.54 -34.13
N VAL A 96 9.68 14.87 -35.22
CA VAL A 96 10.12 13.51 -35.53
C VAL A 96 10.47 13.44 -37.02
N ASN A 97 11.70 13.07 -37.34
CA ASN A 97 12.17 12.97 -38.72
C ASN A 97 13.17 11.81 -38.87
N ASP A 98 13.43 11.38 -40.11
CA ASP A 98 14.28 10.20 -40.36
C ASP A 98 15.69 10.40 -39.78
N HIS A 99 16.35 9.34 -39.28
CA HIS A 99 17.69 9.42 -38.67
C HIS A 99 18.77 10.05 -39.55
N LYS A 100 18.56 10.08 -40.88
CA LYS A 100 19.45 10.74 -41.84
C LYS A 100 19.26 12.26 -41.92
N LYS A 101 18.10 12.77 -41.50
CA LYS A 101 17.76 14.21 -41.48
C LYS A 101 18.10 14.83 -40.13
N ILE A 102 17.85 14.12 -39.03
CA ILE A 102 18.23 14.57 -37.68
C ILE A 102 19.56 13.88 -37.28
N GLY A 103 20.66 14.50 -37.69
CA GLY A 103 22.03 14.08 -37.36
C GLY A 103 22.55 14.67 -36.04
N ARG A 104 23.80 14.34 -35.68
CA ARG A 104 24.47 14.94 -34.52
C ARG A 104 24.69 16.44 -34.77
N GLY A 105 24.11 17.30 -33.93
CA GLY A 105 24.14 18.74 -34.16
C GLY A 105 23.35 19.53 -33.12
N GLN A 106 23.42 20.86 -33.24
CA GLN A 106 22.59 21.78 -32.47
C GLN A 106 21.36 22.16 -33.30
N TYR A 107 20.19 22.06 -32.69
CA TYR A 107 18.88 22.35 -33.26
C TYR A 107 18.35 23.62 -32.62
N ASP A 108 18.31 24.71 -33.40
CA ASP A 108 17.88 26.03 -32.95
C ASP A 108 16.44 26.28 -33.42
N ILE A 109 15.50 26.25 -32.48
CA ILE A 109 14.06 26.31 -32.74
C ILE A 109 13.54 27.71 -32.44
N ARG A 110 12.90 28.35 -33.40
CA ARG A 110 12.41 29.72 -33.29
C ARG A 110 10.99 29.74 -32.73
N ILE A 111 10.79 30.45 -31.63
CA ILE A 111 9.47 30.61 -30.98
C ILE A 111 8.85 31.95 -31.38
N PHE A 112 7.54 31.97 -31.62
CA PHE A 112 6.75 33.12 -32.00
C PHE A 112 5.45 33.18 -31.19
N ASP A 113 4.96 34.39 -30.94
CA ASP A 113 3.60 34.66 -30.49
C ASP A 113 2.62 34.73 -31.68
N GLU A 114 1.34 35.08 -31.44
CA GLU A 114 0.33 35.19 -32.50
C GLU A 114 0.68 36.25 -33.57
N GLU A 115 1.25 37.39 -33.14
CA GLU A 115 1.63 38.50 -34.02
C GLU A 115 2.85 38.13 -34.88
N GLY A 116 3.90 37.57 -34.27
CA GLY A 116 5.08 37.04 -34.94
C GLY A 116 4.74 35.90 -35.91
N PHE A 117 3.83 35.00 -35.54
CA PHE A 117 3.33 33.94 -36.44
C PHE A 117 2.53 34.51 -37.62
N ALA A 118 1.74 35.57 -37.42
CA ALA A 118 1.04 36.25 -38.51
C ALA A 118 2.03 36.91 -39.50
N ALA A 119 3.09 37.53 -38.99
CA ALA A 119 4.17 38.09 -39.80
C ALA A 119 4.95 36.99 -40.54
N LEU A 120 5.30 35.89 -39.87
CA LEU A 120 6.00 34.73 -40.44
C LEU A 120 5.21 34.12 -41.62
N ARG A 121 3.90 33.89 -41.44
CA ARG A 121 3.03 33.41 -42.52
C ARG A 121 2.89 34.39 -43.69
N LYS A 122 3.10 35.70 -43.48
CA LYS A 122 3.12 36.71 -44.56
C LYS A 122 4.43 36.64 -45.33
N ALA A 123 5.57 36.53 -44.64
CA ALA A 123 6.89 36.35 -45.27
C ALA A 123 6.98 35.05 -46.08
N MET A 124 6.51 33.92 -45.53
CA MET A 124 6.45 32.62 -46.22
C MET A 124 5.62 32.68 -47.51
N ARG A 125 4.47 33.36 -47.51
CA ARG A 125 3.65 33.58 -48.72
C ARG A 125 4.34 34.46 -49.76
N ALA A 126 5.15 35.42 -49.31
CA ALA A 126 5.91 36.32 -50.19
C ALA A 126 7.21 35.70 -50.74
N LYS A 127 7.57 34.47 -50.30
CA LYS A 127 8.86 33.81 -50.60
C LYS A 127 10.09 34.68 -50.26
N VAL A 128 9.99 35.45 -49.18
CA VAL A 128 11.11 36.24 -48.63
C VAL A 128 11.77 35.44 -47.51
N ASP A 129 13.09 35.53 -47.37
CA ASP A 129 13.85 34.80 -46.36
C ASP A 129 13.35 35.11 -44.93
N THR A 130 12.79 34.08 -44.29
CA THR A 130 12.09 34.20 -43.01
C THR A 130 13.03 34.48 -41.84
N ASN A 131 14.34 34.30 -42.02
CA ASN A 131 15.37 34.56 -41.00
C ASN A 131 15.67 36.05 -40.85
N GLU A 132 15.55 36.83 -41.92
CA GLU A 132 15.79 38.29 -41.90
C GLU A 132 14.48 39.08 -41.80
N ALA A 133 13.39 38.57 -42.37
CA ALA A 133 12.11 39.28 -42.43
C ALA A 133 11.33 39.33 -41.11
N VAL A 134 11.51 38.37 -40.20
CA VAL A 134 10.75 38.27 -38.93
C VAL A 134 11.64 37.80 -37.79
N LYS A 135 11.78 38.65 -36.76
CA LYS A 135 12.53 38.32 -35.54
C LYS A 135 11.71 37.37 -34.65
N PRO A 136 12.29 36.26 -34.15
CA PRO A 136 11.63 35.39 -33.18
C PRO A 136 11.55 36.03 -31.79
N LEU A 137 10.60 35.56 -31.00
CA LEU A 137 10.38 35.95 -29.60
C LEU A 137 11.57 35.52 -28.73
N PHE A 138 11.96 34.25 -28.86
CA PHE A 138 13.23 33.69 -28.42
C PHE A 138 13.54 32.41 -29.22
N THR A 139 14.80 31.97 -29.16
CA THR A 139 15.26 30.74 -29.83
C THR A 139 15.69 29.74 -28.77
N ILE A 140 15.21 28.49 -28.87
CA ILE A 140 15.63 27.40 -27.99
C ILE A 140 16.65 26.54 -28.74
N SER A 141 17.89 26.52 -28.25
CA SER A 141 18.95 25.65 -28.76
C SER A 141 18.99 24.31 -28.00
N TYR A 142 18.98 23.20 -28.73
CA TYR A 142 19.10 21.85 -28.18
C TYR A 142 20.13 21.02 -28.94
N TYR A 143 21.07 20.41 -28.22
CA TYR A 143 22.11 19.56 -28.83
C TYR A 143 21.67 18.09 -28.87
N HIS A 144 21.51 17.55 -30.07
CA HIS A 144 21.34 16.11 -30.28
C HIS A 144 22.72 15.43 -30.44
N PRO A 145 23.09 14.45 -29.59
CA PRO A 145 24.39 13.76 -29.69
C PRO A 145 24.49 12.80 -30.89
N GLY A 146 23.41 12.62 -31.67
CA GLY A 146 23.34 11.72 -32.82
C GLY A 146 22.78 10.34 -32.46
N SER A 147 22.24 9.65 -33.48
CA SER A 147 21.78 8.26 -33.34
C SER A 147 22.93 7.26 -33.58
N SER A 148 23.31 6.47 -32.57
CA SER A 148 24.36 5.47 -32.70
C SER A 148 23.85 4.19 -33.38
N GLY A 149 24.39 3.86 -34.56
CA GLY A 149 24.31 2.52 -35.13
C GLY A 149 25.30 1.55 -34.48
N GLU A 150 25.18 0.25 -34.77
CA GLU A 150 26.02 -0.80 -34.17
C GLU A 150 27.52 -0.50 -34.20
N PRO A 151 28.24 -0.60 -33.06
CA PRO A 151 29.69 -0.63 -33.08
C PRO A 151 30.15 -1.95 -33.73
N ARG A 152 30.93 -1.86 -34.81
CA ARG A 152 31.47 -3.03 -35.56
C ARG A 152 32.38 -3.95 -34.73
N ILE A 153 32.68 -3.59 -33.48
CA ILE A 153 33.46 -4.38 -32.52
C ILE A 153 32.72 -4.36 -31.18
N ALA A 154 32.43 -5.54 -30.62
CA ALA A 154 31.75 -5.65 -29.35
C ALA A 154 32.59 -5.07 -28.19
N SER A 155 31.95 -4.30 -27.31
CA SER A 155 32.60 -3.67 -26.14
C SER A 155 33.23 -4.67 -25.15
N GLN A 156 32.86 -5.95 -25.23
CA GLN A 156 33.46 -7.03 -24.45
C GLN A 156 34.96 -7.23 -24.76
N THR A 157 35.38 -6.98 -26.01
CA THR A 157 36.78 -7.14 -26.42
C THR A 157 37.69 -6.05 -25.84
N ILE A 158 37.16 -4.83 -25.66
CA ILE A 158 37.92 -3.69 -25.11
C ILE A 158 38.18 -3.89 -23.61
N VAL A 159 37.19 -4.38 -22.87
CA VAL A 159 37.33 -4.65 -21.43
C VAL A 159 38.29 -5.83 -21.18
N LEU A 160 38.24 -6.88 -22.02
CA LEU A 160 39.21 -7.97 -21.96
C LEU A 160 40.64 -7.50 -22.24
N ALA A 161 40.84 -6.62 -23.23
CA ALA A 161 42.15 -6.05 -23.53
C ALA A 161 42.69 -5.18 -22.36
N ALA A 162 41.88 -4.30 -21.78
CA ALA A 162 42.29 -3.47 -20.64
C ALA A 162 42.60 -4.32 -19.38
N SER A 163 41.84 -5.39 -19.14
CA SER A 163 42.08 -6.29 -17.99
C SER A 163 43.36 -7.13 -18.09
N ALA A 164 43.99 -7.17 -19.26
CA ALA A 164 45.25 -7.88 -19.50
C ALA A 164 46.50 -7.02 -19.25
N THR A 165 46.39 -5.69 -19.25
CA THR A 165 47.54 -4.78 -19.10
C THR A 165 47.81 -4.35 -17.65
N ASP A 166 46.78 -4.27 -16.80
CA ASP A 166 46.94 -3.83 -15.39
C ASP A 166 47.49 -4.91 -14.43
N ARG A 167 47.90 -6.08 -14.94
CA ARG A 167 48.52 -7.15 -14.13
C ARG A 167 50.04 -7.25 -14.29
N TYR A 168 50.69 -6.23 -14.84
CA TYR A 168 52.14 -6.16 -15.02
C TYR A 168 52.78 -4.82 -14.63
N SER A 169 52.28 -4.19 -13.55
CA SER A 169 52.90 -3.00 -12.94
C SER A 169 52.88 -3.04 -11.41
N ILE A 170 54.07 -3.16 -10.82
CA ILE A 170 54.45 -2.64 -9.50
C ILE A 170 53.88 -3.38 -8.27
N SER A 171 54.63 -4.39 -7.84
CA SER A 171 54.86 -4.66 -6.42
C SER A 171 56.23 -4.10 -6.00
N SER A 172 56.29 -2.93 -5.34
CA SER A 172 57.50 -2.44 -4.64
C SER A 172 57.27 -1.19 -3.76
N TYR A 173 57.67 -1.29 -2.47
CA TYR A 173 58.12 -0.22 -1.54
C TYR A 173 57.19 1.02 -1.30
N SER A 174 56.56 1.22 -0.13
CA SER A 174 57.09 1.76 1.16
C SER A 174 57.52 3.26 1.09
N SER A 175 57.27 4.19 2.03
CA SER A 175 56.79 4.13 3.43
C SER A 175 56.45 5.53 4.02
N SER A 176 55.73 5.58 5.17
CA SER A 176 55.68 6.67 6.21
C SER A 176 55.21 8.10 5.83
N SER A 177 54.26 8.77 6.52
CA SER A 177 54.40 9.34 7.89
C SER A 177 53.12 10.11 8.35
N VAL A 178 53.14 10.78 9.53
CA VAL A 178 52.00 11.11 10.44
C VAL A 178 52.34 12.42 11.21
N PRO A 179 51.47 13.47 11.46
CA PRO A 179 50.33 13.42 12.44
C PRO A 179 49.13 14.46 12.41
N VAL A 180 48.03 14.14 13.12
CA VAL A 180 47.24 15.00 14.09
C VAL A 180 46.13 16.05 13.70
N ALA A 181 45.05 16.03 14.53
CA ALA A 181 44.14 17.10 15.05
C ALA A 181 42.77 17.52 14.42
N SER A 182 41.70 17.27 15.23
CA SER A 182 40.54 18.16 15.54
C SER A 182 39.47 18.43 14.44
N ALA A 183 38.20 18.79 14.74
CA ALA A 183 37.62 19.32 15.97
C ALA A 183 36.11 19.02 16.23
N LYS A 184 35.77 18.93 17.52
CA LYS A 184 34.54 19.35 18.24
C LYS A 184 33.13 18.97 17.75
N VAL A 185 32.52 18.07 18.53
CA VAL A 185 31.07 18.05 18.86
C VAL A 185 30.75 19.14 19.89
N TYR A 186 29.56 19.76 19.82
CA TYR A 186 28.97 20.50 20.94
C TYR A 186 27.67 19.83 21.42
N THR A 187 27.65 19.47 22.69
CA THR A 187 26.46 19.08 23.46
C THR A 187 25.93 20.28 24.23
N CYS A 188 24.63 20.29 24.58
CA CYS A 188 24.08 21.25 25.52
C CYS A 188 23.18 20.53 26.54
N GLU A 189 23.49 20.69 27.83
CA GLU A 189 22.72 20.19 28.96
C GLU A 189 21.65 21.20 29.42
N LYS A 190 21.01 20.95 30.57
CA LYS A 190 19.70 21.50 30.96
C LYS A 190 19.71 22.12 32.38
N LYS A 191 18.81 23.10 32.61
CA LYS A 191 18.33 23.66 33.91
C LYS A 191 19.25 24.73 34.58
N PRO A 192 18.79 25.50 35.61
CA PRO A 192 17.46 25.58 36.28
C PRO A 192 16.85 27.01 36.48
N PHE A 193 15.58 27.11 36.94
CA PHE A 193 14.90 28.14 37.83
C PHE A 193 15.18 29.67 37.67
N SER A 194 14.32 30.68 37.95
CA SER A 194 13.00 30.84 38.63
C SER A 194 12.37 32.24 38.29
N PHE A 195 11.18 32.58 38.84
CA PHE A 195 10.42 33.86 38.77
C PHE A 195 9.86 34.25 37.37
N VAL A 196 8.65 34.79 37.17
CA VAL A 196 7.70 35.50 38.06
C VAL A 196 6.25 34.96 37.95
N VAL A 197 5.64 34.92 39.12
CA VAL A 197 4.24 34.72 39.54
C VAL A 197 3.19 35.71 38.92
N HIS A 198 1.90 35.37 39.00
CA HIS A 198 0.72 36.24 38.80
C HIS A 198 0.46 36.85 37.40
N ILE A 199 -0.20 36.08 36.52
CA ILE A 199 -1.46 36.55 35.87
C ILE A 199 -2.54 35.45 35.93
N LEU A 200 -3.58 35.73 36.72
CA LEU A 200 -4.96 35.22 36.62
C LEU A 200 -5.24 33.70 36.71
N GLN A 201 -5.07 33.22 37.93
CA GLN A 201 -6.02 32.33 38.59
C GLN A 201 -7.45 32.95 38.64
N ARG A 202 -8.24 32.78 37.57
CA ARG A 202 -9.72 32.96 37.45
C ARG A 202 -10.10 32.24 36.14
N PHE A 203 -10.73 31.07 36.09
CA PHE A 203 -11.93 30.62 36.80
C PHE A 203 -11.93 29.09 37.00
N ILE A 204 -12.04 28.61 38.23
CA ILE A 204 -12.78 27.37 38.53
C ILE A 204 -14.03 27.78 39.29
N THR A 205 -15.15 27.95 38.59
CA THR A 205 -16.48 27.92 39.20
C THR A 205 -17.54 27.50 38.19
N LYS A 206 -18.19 26.36 38.48
CA LYS A 206 -19.58 26.02 38.14
C LYS A 206 -20.11 26.46 36.77
N LYS A 207 -20.09 25.54 35.81
CA LYS A 207 -21.30 25.27 35.01
C LYS A 207 -21.72 23.81 35.16
N ARG A 208 -22.59 23.57 36.15
CA ARG A 208 -23.59 22.51 36.03
C ARG A 208 -24.41 22.85 34.78
N PHE A 209 -24.25 22.09 33.70
CA PHE A 209 -25.24 22.10 32.64
C PHE A 209 -26.46 21.31 33.12
N PHE A 210 -27.38 22.01 33.79
CA PHE A 210 -28.78 21.61 33.69
C PHE A 210 -29.15 21.62 32.19
N PRO A 211 -29.86 20.60 31.68
CA PRO A 211 -30.37 20.67 30.33
C PRO A 211 -31.29 21.89 30.24
N LYS A 212 -30.99 22.81 29.31
CA LYS A 212 -31.92 23.90 29.01
C LYS A 212 -33.20 23.26 28.50
N LYS A 213 -34.26 23.34 29.31
CA LYS A 213 -35.62 22.99 28.91
C LYS A 213 -36.15 24.05 27.93
N ASN A 214 -35.56 24.09 26.73
CA ASN A 214 -36.16 24.77 25.60
C ASN A 214 -37.46 24.03 25.31
N SER A 215 -38.60 24.70 25.52
CA SER A 215 -39.92 24.18 25.19
C SER A 215 -40.03 23.99 23.67
N MET A 216 -39.69 22.78 23.20
CA MET A 216 -39.81 22.40 21.81
C MET A 216 -41.28 22.12 21.50
N LYS A 217 -41.93 23.02 20.77
CA LYS A 217 -43.39 22.96 20.51
C LYS A 217 -43.86 21.78 19.63
N HIS A 218 -42.95 20.96 19.11
CA HIS A 218 -43.24 19.92 18.11
C HIS A 218 -42.57 18.55 18.36
N LEU A 219 -41.57 18.49 19.24
CA LEU A 219 -40.73 17.31 19.46
C LEU A 219 -40.40 17.25 20.95
N GLU A 220 -40.99 16.30 21.67
CA GLU A 220 -40.93 16.22 23.13
C GLU A 220 -39.73 15.39 23.61
N CYS A 221 -39.36 14.34 22.87
CA CYS A 221 -38.25 13.45 23.17
C CYS A 221 -37.48 13.08 21.89
N PHE A 222 -36.15 12.98 22.00
CA PHE A 222 -35.24 12.44 20.98
C PHE A 222 -33.97 11.96 21.68
N ASP A 223 -33.93 10.68 22.04
CA ASP A 223 -32.82 10.09 22.80
C ASP A 223 -32.51 8.64 22.38
N ILE A 224 -31.28 8.21 22.64
CA ILE A 224 -30.76 6.87 22.35
C ILE A 224 -30.78 6.03 23.62
N ILE A 225 -31.67 5.04 23.74
CA ILE A 225 -31.66 4.10 24.87
C ILE A 225 -30.84 2.87 24.48
N LEU A 226 -29.74 2.61 25.19
CA LEU A 226 -28.91 1.42 24.95
C LEU A 226 -29.53 0.20 25.62
N ASN A 227 -29.38 -0.97 25.02
CA ASN A 227 -29.84 -2.23 25.63
C ASN A 227 -28.92 -2.71 26.76
N SER A 228 -27.71 -2.13 26.89
CA SER A 228 -26.77 -2.38 27.98
C SER A 228 -27.00 -1.40 29.13
N GLU A 229 -27.10 -1.91 30.36
CA GLU A 229 -27.16 -1.12 31.60
C GLU A 229 -25.87 -0.29 31.85
N THR A 230 -24.76 -0.69 31.23
CA THR A 230 -23.46 0.01 31.32
C THR A 230 -23.01 0.54 29.97
N ASN A 231 -22.50 1.77 29.94
CA ASN A 231 -21.83 2.33 28.74
C ASN A 231 -20.52 1.60 28.38
N ARG A 232 -20.10 0.60 29.18
CA ARG A 232 -18.97 -0.28 28.92
C ARG A 232 -19.36 -1.46 28.05
N ILE A 233 -18.65 -1.63 26.93
CA ILE A 233 -18.96 -2.63 25.89
C ILE A 233 -17.64 -3.22 25.37
N PHE A 234 -17.60 -4.53 25.15
CA PHE A 234 -16.39 -5.19 24.64
C PHE A 234 -16.36 -5.19 23.10
N ALA A 235 -15.16 -5.11 22.53
CA ALA A 235 -14.93 -5.38 21.11
C ALA A 235 -15.45 -6.79 20.71
N GLY A 236 -15.83 -6.97 19.45
CA GLY A 236 -16.42 -8.21 18.94
C GLY A 236 -17.86 -8.49 19.39
N THR A 237 -18.48 -7.62 20.20
CA THR A 237 -19.88 -7.78 20.64
C THR A 237 -20.88 -7.02 19.76
N VAL A 238 -22.17 -7.30 19.95
CA VAL A 238 -23.25 -6.61 19.25
C VAL A 238 -23.66 -5.37 20.04
N PHE A 239 -23.40 -4.20 19.48
CA PHE A 239 -23.87 -2.92 20.02
C PHE A 239 -25.32 -2.67 19.57
N SER A 240 -26.25 -2.59 20.51
CA SER A 240 -27.69 -2.42 20.20
C SER A 240 -28.41 -1.49 21.17
N GLY A 241 -29.47 -0.88 20.67
CA GLY A 241 -30.31 0.08 21.39
C GLY A 241 -31.56 0.45 20.62
N HIS A 242 -32.24 1.49 21.09
CA HIS A 242 -33.47 2.04 20.52
C HIS A 242 -33.34 3.56 20.41
N LEU A 243 -33.71 4.11 19.26
CA LEU A 243 -33.91 5.55 19.10
C LEU A 243 -35.35 5.88 19.47
N VAL A 244 -35.53 6.61 20.57
CA VAL A 244 -36.85 7.01 21.09
C VAL A 244 -37.16 8.44 20.65
N ILE A 245 -38.30 8.61 19.99
CA ILE A 245 -38.77 9.89 19.44
C ILE A 245 -40.21 10.11 19.88
N ALA A 246 -40.50 11.26 20.48
CA ALA A 246 -41.88 11.66 20.80
C ALA A 246 -42.24 12.92 20.01
N LEU A 247 -43.21 12.79 19.09
CA LEU A 247 -43.72 13.85 18.22
C LEU A 247 -45.05 14.35 18.75
N THR A 248 -45.19 15.67 18.92
CA THR A 248 -46.45 16.30 19.40
C THR A 248 -47.28 16.93 18.27
N VAL A 249 -46.70 17.05 17.07
CA VAL A 249 -47.28 17.68 15.87
C VAL A 249 -46.76 16.89 14.66
N PRO A 250 -47.53 16.70 13.57
CA PRO A 250 -47.04 15.99 12.40
C PRO A 250 -45.87 16.72 11.74
N ILE A 251 -44.80 15.99 11.40
CA ILE A 251 -43.52 16.54 10.89
C ILE A 251 -43.02 15.72 9.69
N ARG A 252 -42.56 16.41 8.63
CA ARG A 252 -41.75 15.78 7.57
C ARG A 252 -40.28 15.70 7.97
N ILE A 253 -39.81 14.48 8.23
CA ILE A 253 -38.41 14.16 8.54
C ILE A 253 -37.76 13.64 7.25
N GLY A 254 -36.86 14.44 6.66
CA GLY A 254 -36.22 14.09 5.39
C GLY A 254 -35.05 13.11 5.54
N GLN A 255 -34.41 13.08 6.70
CA GLN A 255 -33.41 12.05 7.01
C GLN A 255 -33.37 11.78 8.51
N LEU A 256 -33.33 10.49 8.87
CA LEU A 256 -33.15 10.01 10.24
C LEU A 256 -32.04 8.95 10.22
N VAL A 257 -30.96 9.19 10.97
CA VAL A 257 -29.77 8.31 10.95
C VAL A 257 -29.31 8.06 12.38
N VAL A 258 -29.03 6.80 12.73
CA VAL A 258 -28.21 6.45 13.89
C VAL A 258 -26.83 6.07 13.39
N ALA A 259 -25.79 6.57 14.05
CA ALA A 259 -24.40 6.26 13.73
C ALA A 259 -23.63 5.84 14.99
N PHE A 260 -22.62 5.00 14.80
CA PHE A 260 -21.61 4.67 15.80
C PHE A 260 -20.23 4.95 15.21
N THR A 261 -19.56 5.96 15.74
CA THR A 261 -18.25 6.42 15.27
C THR A 261 -17.20 6.28 16.36
N GLY A 262 -16.05 5.73 16.00
CA GLY A 262 -14.84 5.74 16.82
C GLY A 262 -13.78 6.64 16.19
N GLU A 263 -13.19 7.53 16.96
CA GLU A 263 -12.04 8.33 16.55
C GLU A 263 -10.90 8.26 17.57
N MET A 264 -9.68 8.28 17.07
CA MET A 264 -8.46 8.48 17.85
C MET A 264 -7.86 9.82 17.45
N ARG A 265 -7.56 10.67 18.43
CA ARG A 265 -7.01 12.01 18.18
C ARG A 265 -5.84 12.30 19.10
N THR A 266 -4.76 12.82 18.53
CA THR A 266 -3.58 13.30 19.24
C THR A 266 -3.35 14.77 18.95
N LYS A 267 -3.10 15.57 19.99
CA LYS A 267 -2.95 17.02 19.86
C LYS A 267 -2.04 17.63 20.93
N TRP A 268 -1.05 18.41 20.50
CA TRP A 268 -0.25 19.28 21.38
C TRP A 268 0.42 20.41 20.58
N VAL A 269 0.93 21.41 21.29
CA VAL A 269 1.82 22.44 20.73
C VAL A 269 3.21 22.22 21.30
N ASP A 270 4.22 22.14 20.44
CA ASP A 270 5.60 22.11 20.91
C ASP A 270 6.08 23.53 21.24
N LYS A 271 6.48 23.76 22.48
CA LYS A 271 6.84 25.10 22.99
C LYS A 271 8.19 25.63 22.46
N VAL A 272 9.00 24.78 21.83
CA VAL A 272 10.33 25.16 21.32
C VAL A 272 10.26 25.52 19.84
N SER A 273 9.53 24.73 19.05
CA SER A 273 9.38 24.94 17.61
C SER A 273 8.09 25.64 17.19
N GLU A 274 7.22 25.99 18.15
CA GLU A 274 5.86 26.54 17.98
C GLU A 274 4.92 25.70 17.09
N ASN A 275 5.37 24.52 16.65
CA ASN A 275 4.60 23.62 15.79
C ASN A 275 3.37 23.07 16.52
N ILE A 276 2.23 23.19 15.84
CA ILE A 276 0.97 22.57 16.24
C ILE A 276 0.90 21.18 15.63
N PHE A 277 0.82 20.18 16.50
CA PHE A 277 0.57 18.78 16.16
C PHE A 277 -0.90 18.49 16.45
N ASP A 278 -1.64 18.03 15.45
CA ASP A 278 -3.06 17.68 15.54
C ASP A 278 -3.32 16.59 14.49
N SER A 279 -3.49 15.34 14.94
CA SER A 279 -3.69 14.19 14.07
C SER A 279 -4.94 13.42 14.51
N VAL A 280 -5.74 13.01 13.54
CA VAL A 280 -7.01 12.32 13.75
C VAL A 280 -7.04 11.08 12.87
N GLU A 281 -7.39 9.95 13.46
CA GLU A 281 -7.55 8.66 12.80
C GLU A 281 -8.96 8.12 13.08
N PRO A 282 -9.82 7.94 12.06
CA PRO A 282 -11.12 7.31 12.23
C PRO A 282 -10.96 5.80 12.38
N ILE A 283 -11.55 5.23 13.42
CA ILE A 283 -11.47 3.80 13.75
C ILE A 283 -12.65 3.04 13.14
N VAL A 284 -13.88 3.51 13.38
CA VAL A 284 -15.13 2.94 12.84
C VAL A 284 -16.13 4.04 12.55
N ASN A 285 -17.05 3.78 11.62
CA ASN A 285 -18.13 4.70 11.24
C ASN A 285 -19.33 3.90 10.70
N PHE A 286 -20.02 3.19 11.59
CA PHE A 286 -21.27 2.52 11.24
C PHE A 286 -22.40 3.53 11.18
N LYS A 287 -23.29 3.39 10.20
CA LYS A 287 -24.48 4.22 10.03
C LYS A 287 -25.64 3.35 9.63
N MET A 288 -26.81 3.61 10.21
CA MET A 288 -28.07 3.02 9.80
C MET A 288 -29.09 4.13 9.59
N GLN A 289 -29.66 4.17 8.39
CA GLN A 289 -30.79 5.03 8.09
C GLN A 289 -32.07 4.40 8.65
N MET A 290 -32.87 5.22 9.32
CA MET A 290 -34.05 4.81 10.07
C MET A 290 -35.28 5.43 9.41
N TYR A 291 -36.43 4.76 9.52
CA TYR A 291 -37.69 5.24 8.96
C TYR A 291 -38.80 5.11 10.01
N LEU A 292 -39.67 6.11 10.09
CA LEU A 292 -40.84 6.13 10.98
C LEU A 292 -42.11 5.62 10.29
N ASN A 293 -42.13 5.66 8.96
CA ASN A 293 -43.22 5.18 8.11
C ASN A 293 -42.77 3.89 7.39
N GLU A 294 -43.62 2.85 7.36
CA GLU A 294 -43.33 1.54 6.75
C GLU A 294 -42.93 1.58 5.26
N ARG A 295 -43.21 2.69 4.57
CA ARG A 295 -42.96 2.87 3.12
C ARG A 295 -41.79 3.79 2.80
N GLY A 296 -41.13 4.39 3.79
CA GLY A 296 -40.01 5.32 3.58
C GLY A 296 -40.35 6.57 2.75
N THR A 297 -41.62 6.98 2.70
CA THR A 297 -42.10 8.15 1.95
C THR A 297 -41.91 9.46 2.70
N ASP A 298 -41.73 10.57 1.97
CA ASP A 298 -41.62 11.96 2.49
C ASP A 298 -42.93 12.51 3.11
N ASP A 299 -43.90 11.65 3.36
CA ASP A 299 -45.17 12.00 3.98
C ASP A 299 -44.95 12.49 5.42
N PRO A 300 -45.75 13.47 5.90
CA PRO A 300 -45.65 13.92 7.28
C PRO A 300 -45.92 12.75 8.24
N VAL A 301 -44.97 12.49 9.14
CA VAL A 301 -45.11 11.51 10.22
C VAL A 301 -46.06 12.08 11.25
N GLU A 302 -47.08 11.32 11.66
CA GLU A 302 -48.09 11.74 12.64
C GLU A 302 -47.51 11.92 14.07
N PRO A 303 -48.21 12.64 14.97
CA PRO A 303 -47.87 12.68 16.39
C PRO A 303 -47.89 11.28 17.01
N GLY A 304 -46.89 10.97 17.85
CA GLY A 304 -46.77 9.66 18.46
C GLY A 304 -45.44 9.43 19.17
N ASN A 305 -45.40 8.34 19.92
CA ASN A 305 -44.19 7.83 20.57
C ASN A 305 -43.64 6.67 19.75
N TYR A 306 -42.46 6.87 19.17
CA TYR A 306 -41.77 5.92 18.32
C TYR A 306 -40.53 5.39 19.03
N SER A 307 -40.29 4.08 18.91
CA SER A 307 -39.08 3.42 19.40
C SER A 307 -38.53 2.56 18.26
N LEU A 308 -37.42 3.00 17.68
CA LEU A 308 -36.83 2.35 16.51
C LEU A 308 -35.56 1.59 16.93
N PRO A 309 -35.55 0.24 16.86
CA PRO A 309 -34.39 -0.55 17.27
C PRO A 309 -33.23 -0.36 16.29
N PHE A 310 -32.01 -0.31 16.82
CA PHE A 310 -30.79 -0.33 16.02
C PHE A 310 -29.77 -1.33 16.56
N GLN A 311 -28.94 -1.84 15.65
CA GLN A 311 -27.91 -2.85 15.91
C GLN A 311 -26.70 -2.61 15.01
N PHE A 312 -25.51 -2.75 15.59
CA PHE A 312 -24.22 -2.77 14.89
C PHE A 312 -23.37 -3.91 15.43
N THR A 313 -22.78 -4.73 14.55
CA THR A 313 -21.83 -5.77 14.95
C THR A 313 -20.43 -5.16 15.02
N LEU A 314 -19.81 -5.13 16.21
CA LEU A 314 -18.50 -4.52 16.37
C LEU A 314 -17.37 -5.47 15.89
N PRO A 315 -16.30 -4.95 15.26
CA PRO A 315 -15.11 -5.74 14.91
C PRO A 315 -14.48 -6.40 16.14
N LEU A 316 -13.83 -7.55 15.95
CA LEU A 316 -13.22 -8.35 17.03
C LEU A 316 -12.21 -7.56 17.87
N HIS A 317 -11.44 -6.68 17.24
CA HIS A 317 -10.47 -5.81 17.89
C HIS A 317 -10.85 -4.35 17.64
N LEU A 318 -10.91 -3.57 18.73
CA LEU A 318 -11.15 -2.13 18.71
C LEU A 318 -10.32 -1.50 19.82
N PRO A 319 -9.42 -0.53 19.53
CA PRO A 319 -8.59 0.12 20.54
C PRO A 319 -9.40 0.58 21.76
N SER A 320 -8.95 0.21 22.95
CA SER A 320 -9.66 0.52 24.18
C SER A 320 -9.80 2.04 24.38
N SER A 321 -10.96 2.47 24.86
CA SER A 321 -11.26 3.87 25.12
C SER A 321 -10.31 4.44 26.17
N PHE A 322 -9.77 5.62 25.86
CA PHE A 322 -8.65 6.18 26.58
C PHE A 322 -8.66 7.70 26.46
N GLN A 323 -8.28 8.40 27.52
CA GLN A 323 -8.22 9.86 27.51
C GLN A 323 -7.07 10.36 28.38
N ALA A 324 -6.26 11.27 27.81
CA ALA A 324 -5.09 11.85 28.44
C ALA A 324 -4.84 13.29 27.92
N GLU A 325 -3.80 13.94 28.42
CA GLU A 325 -3.48 15.35 28.06
C GLU A 325 -3.11 15.54 26.59
N PHE A 326 -2.50 14.54 25.94
CA PHE A 326 -2.01 14.60 24.56
C PHE A 326 -2.96 13.98 23.52
N GLY A 327 -4.09 13.41 23.94
CA GLY A 327 -5.00 12.74 23.04
C GLY A 327 -6.02 11.81 23.69
N PHE A 328 -6.93 11.28 22.87
CA PHE A 328 -7.97 10.34 23.29
C PHE A 328 -8.30 9.32 22.20
N ILE A 329 -8.87 8.20 22.62
CA ILE A 329 -9.59 7.19 21.84
C ILE A 329 -11.03 7.25 22.35
N ARG A 330 -11.98 7.60 21.48
CA ARG A 330 -13.37 7.89 21.88
C ARG A 330 -14.35 7.27 20.88
N TYR A 331 -15.38 6.64 21.43
CA TYR A 331 -16.52 6.13 20.66
C TYR A 331 -17.78 6.90 21.03
N VAL A 332 -18.54 7.30 20.02
CA VAL A 332 -19.78 8.05 20.16
C VAL A 332 -20.86 7.39 19.32
N CYS A 333 -21.97 7.03 19.96
CA CYS A 333 -23.21 6.77 19.25
C CYS A 333 -23.98 8.08 19.14
N PHE A 334 -24.38 8.48 17.93
CA PHE A 334 -25.20 9.67 17.74
C PHE A 334 -26.35 9.41 16.79
N ALA A 335 -27.45 10.12 16.99
CA ALA A 335 -28.59 10.09 16.10
C ALA A 335 -28.86 11.50 15.59
N THR A 336 -29.13 11.64 14.29
CA THR A 336 -29.49 12.90 13.65
C THR A 336 -30.85 12.80 12.97
N ALA A 337 -31.67 13.84 13.10
CA ALA A 337 -32.95 13.98 12.42
C ALA A 337 -33.02 15.34 11.72
N THR A 338 -33.18 15.34 10.40
CA THR A 338 -33.23 16.55 9.56
C THR A 338 -34.67 16.86 9.18
N ILE A 339 -35.24 17.95 9.71
CA ILE A 339 -36.57 18.44 9.33
C ILE A 339 -36.48 19.31 8.07
N LEU A 340 -37.34 19.00 7.08
CA LEU A 340 -37.43 19.74 5.83
C LEU A 340 -38.10 21.12 6.02
N PRO A 341 -37.69 22.18 5.29
CA PRO A 341 -38.28 23.50 5.44
C PRO A 341 -39.70 23.56 4.85
N GLY A 342 -40.65 24.12 5.60
CA GLY A 342 -41.99 24.42 5.08
C GLY A 342 -43.15 24.36 6.08
N GLN A 343 -42.96 23.80 7.29
CA GLN A 343 -44.07 23.55 8.22
C GLN A 343 -43.99 24.25 9.60
N THR A 344 -42.87 24.86 9.99
CA THR A 344 -42.71 25.43 11.36
C THR A 344 -42.13 26.85 11.46
N CYS A 345 -41.91 27.55 10.35
CA CYS A 345 -41.42 28.94 10.37
C CYS A 345 -42.55 29.93 10.12
N SER A 346 -42.85 30.78 11.11
CA SER A 346 -43.63 32.00 10.88
C SER A 346 -42.92 32.90 9.86
N MET A 347 -43.71 33.64 9.07
CA MET A 347 -43.36 34.41 7.86
C MET A 347 -42.32 35.56 7.97
N ALA A 348 -41.33 35.47 8.86
CA ALA A 348 -40.39 36.57 9.15
C ALA A 348 -38.88 36.18 9.19
N THR A 349 -38.50 34.90 9.07
CA THR A 349 -37.07 34.50 9.08
C THR A 349 -36.74 33.38 8.11
N THR A 350 -35.49 33.41 7.63
CA THR A 350 -34.96 32.73 6.45
C THR A 350 -34.99 31.20 6.44
N LYS A 351 -35.05 30.64 5.22
CA LYS A 351 -34.92 29.21 4.88
C LYS A 351 -33.75 28.53 5.62
N GLN A 352 -34.02 27.74 6.67
CA GLN A 352 -33.06 26.79 7.23
C GLN A 352 -33.76 25.48 7.60
N CYS A 353 -33.19 24.35 7.16
CA CYS A 353 -33.53 23.03 7.70
C CYS A 353 -33.10 22.99 9.17
N LYS A 354 -33.90 22.34 10.02
CA LYS A 354 -33.55 22.18 11.43
C LYS A 354 -33.07 20.75 11.68
N GLU A 355 -31.80 20.61 12.02
CA GLU A 355 -31.21 19.35 12.46
C GLU A 355 -31.36 19.19 13.98
N PHE A 356 -31.74 17.99 14.42
CA PHE A 356 -31.70 17.56 15.80
C PHE A 356 -30.63 16.51 15.93
N LYS A 357 -29.79 16.61 16.97
CA LYS A 357 -28.72 15.66 17.25
C LYS A 357 -28.72 15.28 18.72
N VAL A 358 -28.56 13.99 18.99
CA VAL A 358 -28.28 13.45 20.32
C VAL A 358 -27.04 12.57 20.24
N GLU A 359 -26.20 12.58 21.27
CA GLU A 359 -24.91 11.87 21.32
C GLU A 359 -24.77 11.15 22.67
N LYS A 360 -24.22 9.94 22.66
CA LYS A 360 -23.83 9.17 23.85
C LYS A 360 -22.42 8.61 23.67
N GLU A 361 -21.52 8.98 24.57
CA GLU A 361 -20.15 8.43 24.63
C GLU A 361 -20.17 7.00 25.19
N ILE A 362 -19.43 6.11 24.53
CA ILE A 362 -19.36 4.66 24.81
C ILE A 362 -17.92 4.31 25.20
N ASP A 363 -17.77 3.54 26.28
CA ASP A 363 -16.47 3.05 26.79
C ASP A 363 -16.22 1.65 26.20
N ILE A 364 -15.59 1.60 25.03
CA ILE A 364 -15.15 0.35 24.38
C ILE A 364 -13.92 -0.20 25.09
N VAL A 365 -13.97 -1.49 25.44
CA VAL A 365 -12.82 -2.27 25.93
C VAL A 365 -12.43 -3.29 24.86
N ASP A 366 -11.16 -3.28 24.45
CA ASP A 366 -10.64 -4.22 23.45
C ASP A 366 -10.66 -5.66 23.97
N VAL A 367 -10.68 -6.64 23.06
CA VAL A 367 -10.60 -8.07 23.37
C VAL A 367 -9.25 -8.60 22.90
N VAL A 368 -8.27 -8.51 23.79
CA VAL A 368 -6.89 -8.92 23.56
C VAL A 368 -6.65 -10.25 24.26
N ARG A 369 -6.43 -11.32 23.48
CA ARG A 369 -6.16 -12.67 24.00
C ARG A 369 -4.66 -12.93 24.02
N PHE A 370 -4.22 -13.89 24.83
CA PHE A 370 -2.82 -14.35 24.90
C PHE A 370 -2.22 -14.71 23.52
N GLN A 371 -3.04 -15.20 22.58
CA GLN A 371 -2.60 -15.60 21.24
C GLN A 371 -2.35 -14.41 20.31
N ASP A 372 -2.99 -13.27 20.55
CA ASP A 372 -2.88 -12.07 19.70
C ASP A 372 -1.57 -11.30 20.00
N LEU A 373 -0.97 -11.55 21.17
CA LEU A 373 0.27 -10.92 21.64
C LEU A 373 1.49 -11.64 21.05
N ARG A 374 1.98 -11.12 19.91
CA ARG A 374 3.01 -11.73 19.04
C ARG A 374 4.35 -12.11 19.75
N HIS A 375 4.63 -11.57 20.94
CA HIS A 375 5.85 -11.86 21.72
C HIS A 375 5.80 -13.17 22.54
N VAL A 376 4.60 -13.74 22.76
CA VAL A 376 4.38 -14.85 23.71
C VAL A 376 5.13 -16.15 23.36
N GLY A 377 5.45 -16.37 22.08
CA GLY A 377 5.99 -17.64 21.59
C GLY A 377 7.49 -17.89 21.79
N ARG A 378 8.28 -16.99 22.41
CA ARG A 378 9.75 -17.10 22.40
C ARG A 378 10.48 -17.18 23.74
N GLN A 379 9.95 -16.64 24.84
CA GLN A 379 10.66 -16.65 26.13
C GLN A 379 9.67 -16.81 27.31
N ARG A 380 9.65 -18.00 27.92
CA ARG A 380 9.18 -18.25 29.29
C ARG A 380 10.28 -19.08 29.98
N PRO A 381 10.81 -18.70 31.15
CA PRO A 381 10.52 -17.46 31.89
C PRO A 381 11.00 -16.20 31.16
N VAL A 382 10.45 -15.05 31.54
CA VAL A 382 10.85 -13.73 31.04
C VAL A 382 11.77 -13.08 32.07
N GLN A 383 12.92 -12.57 31.63
CA GLN A 383 13.88 -11.91 32.53
C GLN A 383 14.60 -10.73 31.86
N ALA A 384 15.03 -9.77 32.68
CA ALA A 384 15.94 -8.70 32.29
C ALA A 384 17.03 -8.57 33.36
N GLU A 385 18.28 -8.45 32.94
CA GLU A 385 19.45 -8.29 33.81
C GLU A 385 20.34 -7.15 33.31
N GLU A 386 20.93 -6.38 34.24
CA GLU A 386 21.82 -5.28 33.92
C GLU A 386 22.86 -5.07 35.02
N CYS A 387 24.04 -4.59 34.63
CA CYS A 387 25.17 -4.31 35.51
C CYS A 387 25.56 -2.83 35.42
N PHE A 388 25.09 -2.02 36.38
CA PHE A 388 25.31 -0.58 36.43
C PHE A 388 26.69 -0.24 37.01
N GLU A 389 27.53 0.49 36.27
CA GLU A 389 28.81 1.00 36.80
C GLU A 389 28.61 2.30 37.59
N LEU A 390 29.06 2.33 38.85
CA LEU A 390 29.02 3.53 39.68
C LEU A 390 30.28 4.37 39.45
N ILE A 391 30.15 5.41 38.62
CA ILE A 391 31.24 6.35 38.30
C ILE A 391 31.23 7.52 39.27
N GLY A 392 32.37 7.77 39.92
CA GLY A 392 32.62 8.99 40.70
C GLY A 392 33.67 9.88 40.02
N CYS A 393 33.73 11.15 40.44
CA CYS A 393 34.51 12.22 39.81
C CYS A 393 35.99 11.89 39.47
N CYS A 394 36.64 10.92 40.12
CA CYS A 394 38.03 10.53 39.80
C CYS A 394 38.32 9.01 39.73
N ARG A 395 37.39 8.09 40.03
CA ARG A 395 37.60 6.61 40.02
C ARG A 395 36.28 5.85 39.86
N LYS A 396 36.31 4.62 39.30
CA LYS A 396 35.19 3.65 39.40
C LYS A 396 34.96 3.31 40.89
N GLN A 397 33.73 3.48 41.40
CA GLN A 397 33.41 3.33 42.83
C GLN A 397 32.76 1.99 43.20
N GLY A 398 32.24 1.27 42.21
CA GLY A 398 31.60 -0.04 42.36
C GLY A 398 30.77 -0.39 41.14
N ARG A 399 30.03 -1.50 41.21
CA ARG A 399 28.96 -1.83 40.26
C ARG A 399 27.76 -2.41 41.01
N ILE A 400 26.58 -2.35 40.41
CA ILE A 400 25.35 -2.97 40.93
C ILE A 400 24.86 -3.93 39.86
N GLU A 401 24.69 -5.20 40.22
CA GLU A 401 24.09 -6.21 39.34
C GLU A 401 22.64 -6.38 39.76
N ALA A 402 21.70 -6.26 38.82
CA ALA A 402 20.27 -6.34 39.10
C ALA A 402 19.57 -7.20 38.06
N LEU A 403 18.58 -7.97 38.51
CA LEU A 403 17.84 -8.94 37.71
C LEU A 403 16.37 -8.95 38.15
N ILE A 404 15.47 -8.91 37.16
CA ILE A 404 14.04 -9.15 37.31
C ILE A 404 13.70 -10.45 36.59
N ARG A 405 13.03 -11.39 37.26
CA ARG A 405 12.50 -12.65 36.70
C ARG A 405 10.99 -12.75 36.90
N LEU A 406 10.30 -13.18 35.85
CA LEU A 406 8.87 -13.51 35.83
C LEU A 406 8.68 -14.89 35.20
N ASP A 407 7.78 -15.69 35.76
CA ASP A 407 7.40 -16.98 35.15
C ASP A 407 6.61 -16.78 33.84
N GLU A 408 5.82 -15.69 33.76
CA GLU A 408 5.05 -15.30 32.59
C GLU A 408 5.31 -13.83 32.18
N GLY A 409 5.30 -13.55 30.88
CA GLY A 409 5.37 -12.18 30.34
C GLY A 409 4.02 -11.51 30.08
N VAL A 410 2.91 -12.24 30.30
CA VAL A 410 1.55 -11.77 30.01
C VAL A 410 0.64 -12.08 31.18
N PHE A 411 -0.16 -11.10 31.59
CA PHE A 411 -1.08 -11.18 32.72
C PHE A 411 -2.48 -10.74 32.29
N LEU A 412 -3.55 -11.13 32.99
CA LEU A 412 -4.89 -10.58 32.75
C LEU A 412 -5.13 -9.30 33.57
N VAL A 413 -6.04 -8.45 33.08
CA VAL A 413 -6.56 -7.32 33.88
C VAL A 413 -7.16 -7.84 35.19
N GLY A 414 -6.60 -7.43 36.32
CA GLY A 414 -6.98 -7.91 37.66
C GLY A 414 -6.06 -8.96 38.27
N ASP A 415 -5.07 -9.49 37.52
CA ASP A 415 -4.12 -10.46 38.05
C ASP A 415 -3.07 -9.83 38.99
N THR A 416 -2.39 -10.68 39.75
CA THR A 416 -1.24 -10.32 40.59
C THR A 416 0.03 -10.85 39.94
N ILE A 417 0.99 -9.96 39.72
CA ILE A 417 2.31 -10.25 39.15
C ILE A 417 3.22 -10.69 40.29
N LEU A 418 3.80 -11.90 40.19
CA LEU A 418 4.83 -12.40 41.11
C LEU A 418 6.20 -12.20 40.46
N ALA A 419 6.96 -11.21 40.92
CA ALA A 419 8.29 -10.88 40.41
C ALA A 419 9.38 -11.34 41.37
N LYS A 420 10.31 -12.16 40.88
CA LYS A 420 11.53 -12.51 41.62
C LYS A 420 12.64 -11.54 41.25
N LEU A 421 13.16 -10.85 42.25
CA LEU A 421 14.27 -9.91 42.13
C LEU A 421 15.55 -10.53 42.70
N GLU A 422 16.67 -10.23 42.06
CA GLU A 422 18.01 -10.51 42.58
C GLU A 422 18.86 -9.24 42.37
N ILE A 423 19.40 -8.69 43.47
CA ILE A 423 20.17 -7.43 43.44
C ILE A 423 21.45 -7.64 44.25
N GLN A 424 22.60 -7.34 43.65
CA GLN A 424 23.91 -7.45 44.27
C GLN A 424 24.67 -6.12 44.21
N ASN A 425 24.96 -5.55 45.38
CA ASN A 425 25.68 -4.28 45.51
C ASN A 425 27.19 -4.56 45.61
N CYS A 426 27.86 -4.72 44.46
CA CYS A 426 29.31 -4.91 44.37
C CYS A 426 30.13 -3.62 44.65
N SER A 427 29.56 -2.61 45.32
CA SER A 427 30.30 -1.44 45.81
C SER A 427 30.93 -1.70 47.18
N ARG A 428 32.02 -1.00 47.51
CA ARG A 428 32.73 -1.17 48.80
C ARG A 428 32.18 -0.30 49.93
N ARG A 429 31.46 0.79 49.61
CA ARG A 429 31.06 1.85 50.57
C ARG A 429 29.78 2.63 50.21
N ARG A 430 29.07 2.33 49.10
CA ARG A 430 27.85 3.06 48.71
C ARG A 430 26.59 2.23 48.98
N PRO A 431 25.78 2.55 49.99
CA PRO A 431 24.44 1.98 50.11
C PRO A 431 23.54 2.52 48.99
N LEU A 432 22.56 1.72 48.55
CA LEU A 432 21.50 2.24 47.69
C LEU A 432 20.63 3.24 48.47
N ARG A 433 20.08 4.23 47.77
CA ARG A 433 19.20 5.25 48.35
C ARG A 433 17.72 4.95 48.16
N ARG A 434 17.40 4.11 47.18
CA ARG A 434 16.06 3.62 46.84
C ARG A 434 16.16 2.19 46.35
N CYS A 435 15.08 1.44 46.51
CA CYS A 435 14.91 0.14 45.91
C CYS A 435 13.40 -0.10 45.81
N SER A 436 12.84 0.11 44.63
CA SER A 436 11.39 0.05 44.43
C SER A 436 11.06 -0.49 43.06
N LEU A 437 10.08 -1.40 42.99
CA LEU A 437 9.55 -1.97 41.76
C LEU A 437 8.21 -1.31 41.45
N PHE A 438 8.11 -0.69 40.28
CA PHE A 438 6.94 0.02 39.80
C PHE A 438 6.26 -0.75 38.67
N LEU A 439 4.95 -0.96 38.76
CA LEU A 439 4.11 -1.33 37.63
C LEU A 439 3.66 -0.06 36.91
N LEU A 440 4.02 0.07 35.63
CA LEU A 440 3.80 1.29 34.84
C LEU A 440 2.88 1.01 33.63
N GLN A 441 1.88 1.86 33.46
CA GLN A 441 1.14 2.05 32.21
C GLN A 441 1.80 3.19 31.43
N GLU A 442 2.26 2.90 30.21
CA GLU A 442 2.85 3.88 29.30
C GLU A 442 1.91 4.09 28.10
N ALA A 443 1.41 5.32 27.94
CA ALA A 443 0.68 5.75 26.76
C ALA A 443 1.64 6.49 25.82
N LEU A 444 1.89 5.92 24.65
CA LEU A 444 2.67 6.51 23.57
C LEU A 444 1.73 7.23 22.62
N PHE A 445 1.95 8.52 22.39
CA PHE A 445 1.19 9.34 21.45
C PHE A 445 2.08 9.71 20.26
N HIS A 446 1.54 9.57 19.06
CA HIS A 446 2.17 10.01 17.81
C HIS A 446 1.28 11.05 17.12
N ALA A 447 1.90 12.08 16.54
CA ALA A 447 1.21 13.09 15.77
C ALA A 447 2.13 13.69 14.70
N GLN A 448 1.53 14.12 13.60
CA GLN A 448 2.17 14.91 12.55
C GLN A 448 1.80 16.40 12.73
N SER A 449 2.69 17.28 12.28
CA SER A 449 2.41 18.72 12.23
C SER A 449 1.34 19.02 11.18
N PHE A 450 0.64 20.15 11.34
CA PHE A 450 -0.44 20.55 10.43
C PHE A 450 -0.05 20.62 8.94
N HIS A 451 1.24 20.81 8.63
CA HIS A 451 1.76 20.83 7.25
C HIS A 451 2.30 19.48 6.75
N GLY A 452 2.22 18.40 7.55
CA GLY A 452 2.67 17.05 7.18
C GLY A 452 4.20 16.88 7.05
N THR A 453 4.98 17.91 7.35
CA THR A 453 6.45 17.93 7.13
C THR A 453 7.25 17.37 8.30
N THR A 454 6.67 17.32 9.50
CA THR A 454 7.37 16.88 10.72
C THR A 454 6.46 16.00 11.56
N SER A 455 7.04 14.97 12.18
CA SER A 455 6.35 14.09 13.11
C SER A 455 6.94 14.19 14.51
N SER A 456 6.13 13.93 15.52
CA SER A 456 6.50 14.04 16.93
C SER A 456 5.86 12.91 17.73
N ASN A 457 6.49 12.57 18.86
CA ASN A 457 5.96 11.64 19.82
C ASN A 457 5.96 12.25 21.23
N ARG A 458 4.99 11.83 22.04
CA ARG A 458 4.92 12.12 23.48
C ARG A 458 4.68 10.81 24.21
N THR A 459 5.17 10.72 25.44
CA THR A 459 4.94 9.56 26.30
C THR A 459 4.38 10.04 27.63
N LEU A 460 3.31 9.40 28.10
CA LEU A 460 2.75 9.61 29.43
C LEU A 460 2.88 8.31 30.21
N VAL A 461 3.47 8.39 31.40
CA VAL A 461 3.68 7.24 32.28
C VAL A 461 2.81 7.42 33.51
N LYS A 462 1.92 6.45 33.75
CA LYS A 462 1.08 6.35 34.94
C LYS A 462 1.53 5.15 35.76
N VAL A 463 1.81 5.39 37.04
CA VAL A 463 2.06 4.32 38.01
C VAL A 463 0.73 3.63 38.32
N LEU A 464 0.68 2.30 38.22
CA LEU A 464 -0.47 1.49 38.61
C LEU A 464 -0.31 0.92 40.03
N ASP A 465 0.89 0.42 40.36
CA ASP A 465 1.23 -0.13 41.67
C ASP A 465 2.74 0.02 41.96
N VAL A 466 3.14 -0.01 43.23
CA VAL A 466 4.54 0.15 43.69
C VAL A 466 4.83 -0.74 44.89
N ALA A 467 5.87 -1.56 44.78
CA ALA A 467 6.42 -2.32 45.88
C ALA A 467 7.75 -1.70 46.37
N SER A 468 7.89 -1.52 47.68
CA SER A 468 9.15 -1.12 48.32
C SER A 468 9.95 -2.35 48.72
N LEU A 469 11.27 -2.30 48.50
CA LEU A 469 12.17 -3.44 48.64
C LEU A 469 13.19 -3.18 49.75
N GLN A 470 13.78 -4.23 50.33
CA GLN A 470 14.88 -4.03 51.29
C GLN A 470 16.13 -3.52 50.55
N LEU A 471 16.83 -2.55 51.14
CA LEU A 471 18.02 -1.94 50.56
C LEU A 471 19.25 -2.84 50.78
N PRO A 472 19.94 -3.33 49.73
CA PRO A 472 21.19 -4.07 49.87
C PRO A 472 22.35 -3.17 50.34
N HIS A 473 23.02 -3.57 51.42
CA HIS A 473 24.23 -2.88 51.89
C HIS A 473 25.42 -3.14 50.95
N PRO A 474 26.51 -2.36 51.03
CA PRO A 474 27.71 -2.60 50.23
C PRO A 474 28.29 -4.00 50.49
N GLY A 475 28.34 -4.83 49.45
CA GLY A 475 28.77 -6.24 49.51
C GLY A 475 27.63 -7.26 49.55
N ASP A 476 26.38 -6.85 49.85
CA ASP A 476 25.25 -7.76 49.98
C ASP A 476 24.72 -8.24 48.61
N ARG A 477 24.17 -9.47 48.60
CA ARG A 477 23.24 -9.96 47.59
C ARG A 477 21.89 -10.23 48.24
N VAL A 478 20.85 -9.58 47.73
CA VAL A 478 19.47 -9.70 48.20
C VAL A 478 18.64 -10.39 47.11
N SER A 479 17.81 -11.35 47.49
CA SER A 479 16.78 -11.91 46.61
C SER A 479 15.43 -11.87 47.32
N GLN A 480 14.42 -11.36 46.62
CA GLN A 480 13.07 -11.14 47.14
C GLN A 480 12.04 -11.50 46.07
N ASN A 481 10.94 -12.11 46.50
CA ASN A 481 9.73 -12.22 45.69
C ASN A 481 8.81 -11.06 46.05
N VAL A 482 8.18 -10.48 45.04
CA VAL A 482 7.46 -9.21 45.13
C VAL A 482 6.14 -9.33 44.39
N GLU A 483 5.06 -8.89 45.02
CA GLU A 483 3.72 -8.94 44.45
C GLU A 483 3.30 -7.54 43.97
N LEU A 484 2.78 -7.43 42.75
CA LEU A 484 2.22 -6.19 42.18
C LEU A 484 0.84 -6.48 41.59
N HIS A 485 -0.15 -5.66 41.91
CA HIS A 485 -1.55 -5.89 41.55
C HIS A 485 -1.95 -5.06 40.33
N ILE A 486 -2.52 -5.70 39.30
CA ILE A 486 -3.07 -5.00 38.14
C ILE A 486 -4.49 -4.54 38.48
N PRO A 487 -4.81 -3.23 38.47
CA PRO A 487 -6.17 -2.76 38.77
C PRO A 487 -7.21 -3.28 37.77
N GLN A 488 -8.42 -3.64 38.23
CA GLN A 488 -9.49 -4.18 37.39
C GLN A 488 -10.00 -3.22 36.29
N ASN A 489 -9.72 -1.92 36.41
CA ASN A 489 -10.09 -0.89 35.43
C ASN A 489 -8.96 -0.56 34.42
N THR A 490 -7.89 -1.35 34.40
CA THR A 490 -6.77 -1.19 33.47
C THR A 490 -7.17 -1.63 32.06
N GLN A 491 -6.86 -0.82 31.04
CA GLN A 491 -7.03 -1.22 29.64
C GLN A 491 -6.05 -2.37 29.27
N PRO A 492 -6.39 -3.29 28.35
CA PRO A 492 -5.40 -4.22 27.79
C PRO A 492 -4.27 -3.51 27.01
N SER A 493 -3.18 -4.24 26.75
CA SER A 493 -2.10 -3.82 25.83
C SER A 493 -2.67 -3.55 24.44
N SER A 494 -2.24 -2.46 23.79
CA SER A 494 -2.65 -2.18 22.40
C SER A 494 -1.96 -3.14 21.41
N LEU A 495 -2.76 -3.91 20.65
CA LEU A 495 -2.27 -4.81 19.60
C LEU A 495 -1.66 -4.05 18.42
N ASP A 496 -2.47 -3.22 17.77
CA ASP A 496 -1.99 -2.24 16.82
C ASP A 496 -2.84 -0.97 16.87
N ALA A 497 -2.18 0.18 16.89
CA ALA A 497 -2.77 1.50 17.07
C ALA A 497 -1.72 2.55 16.66
N PRO A 498 -1.93 3.28 15.54
CA PRO A 498 -0.91 4.18 15.01
C PRO A 498 -0.68 5.46 15.83
N LEU A 499 -1.75 6.13 16.29
CA LEU A 499 -1.62 7.40 17.03
C LEU A 499 -1.49 7.25 18.55
N ILE A 500 -2.18 6.30 19.19
CA ILE A 500 -2.13 6.12 20.66
C ILE A 500 -1.96 4.63 21.00
N ARG A 501 -0.82 4.28 21.59
CA ARG A 501 -0.46 2.89 21.92
C ARG A 501 -0.19 2.73 23.42
N LEU A 502 -0.96 1.87 24.08
CA LEU A 502 -0.81 1.52 25.49
C LEU A 502 0.15 0.32 25.64
N ARG A 503 1.11 0.45 26.55
CA ARG A 503 2.11 -0.57 26.89
C ARG A 503 2.30 -0.66 28.40
N TYR A 504 2.77 -1.81 28.88
CA TYR A 504 3.04 -2.04 30.30
C TYR A 504 4.49 -2.42 30.54
N ARG A 505 5.05 -1.93 31.65
CA ARG A 505 6.44 -2.21 32.02
C ARG A 505 6.57 -2.33 33.54
N LEU A 506 7.42 -3.25 33.98
CA LEU A 506 8.01 -3.20 35.32
C LEU A 506 9.27 -2.33 35.25
N LYS A 507 9.42 -1.42 36.22
CA LYS A 507 10.64 -0.62 36.40
C LYS A 507 11.17 -0.82 37.81
N LEU A 508 12.41 -1.26 37.93
CA LEU A 508 13.17 -1.30 39.18
C LEU A 508 14.02 -0.03 39.28
N ASP A 509 13.70 0.87 40.21
CA ASP A 509 14.52 2.06 40.55
C ASP A 509 15.42 1.75 41.74
N LEU A 510 16.74 1.82 41.53
CA LEU A 510 17.77 1.61 42.54
C LEU A 510 18.42 2.93 43.02
N GLY A 511 17.95 4.07 42.51
CA GLY A 511 18.58 5.38 42.69
C GLY A 511 19.87 5.56 41.87
N ASP A 512 20.53 6.70 42.03
CA ASP A 512 21.79 7.05 41.35
C ASP A 512 21.81 6.74 39.83
N SER A 513 20.67 6.98 39.15
CA SER A 513 20.41 6.71 37.72
C SER A 513 20.46 5.23 37.28
N CYS A 514 20.41 4.30 38.23
CA CYS A 514 20.36 2.86 37.98
C CYS A 514 18.89 2.40 37.88
N GLU A 515 18.39 2.23 36.65
CA GLU A 515 17.00 1.85 36.36
C GLU A 515 16.92 0.66 35.41
N LEU A 516 16.34 -0.46 35.87
CA LEU A 516 16.15 -1.67 35.05
C LEU A 516 14.68 -1.78 34.64
N ILE A 517 14.41 -2.00 33.35
CA ILE A 517 13.06 -2.02 32.77
C ILE A 517 12.78 -3.37 32.10
N LEU A 518 11.68 -4.01 32.49
CA LEU A 518 11.17 -5.23 31.88
C LEU A 518 9.78 -4.98 31.26
N PRO A 519 9.60 -5.09 29.93
CA PRO A 519 8.28 -4.97 29.31
C PRO A 519 7.42 -6.19 29.64
N ILE A 520 6.12 -5.96 29.82
CA ILE A 520 5.09 -7.00 30.02
C ILE A 520 3.86 -6.63 29.20
N ASP A 521 3.01 -7.61 28.90
CA ASP A 521 1.72 -7.38 28.26
C ASP A 521 0.53 -7.70 29.19
N ILE A 522 -0.57 -6.97 29.02
CA ILE A 522 -1.80 -7.18 29.79
C ILE A 522 -2.94 -7.56 28.82
N ALA A 523 -3.47 -8.77 28.98
CA ALA A 523 -4.57 -9.31 28.20
C ALA A 523 -5.94 -9.06 28.87
N SER A 524 -7.01 -9.08 28.09
CA SER A 524 -8.36 -8.72 28.55
C SER A 524 -9.00 -9.81 29.42
N ASN A 525 -9.59 -9.41 30.55
CA ASN A 525 -10.21 -10.37 31.47
C ASN A 525 -11.64 -10.74 31.03
N LEU A 526 -11.73 -11.81 30.23
CA LEU A 526 -12.98 -12.36 29.68
C LEU A 526 -13.81 -13.18 30.68
N ARG A 527 -13.50 -13.17 31.99
CA ARG A 527 -14.17 -14.04 32.99
C ARG A 527 -15.49 -13.49 33.55
N SER A 528 -15.91 -12.28 33.17
CA SER A 528 -17.18 -11.70 33.63
C SER A 528 -18.35 -12.09 32.72
N LYS A 529 -19.43 -12.63 33.33
CA LYS A 529 -20.67 -13.13 32.71
C LYS A 529 -20.54 -14.37 31.81
N ARG A 530 -20.33 -15.53 32.46
CA ARG A 530 -21.09 -16.73 32.10
C ARG A 530 -22.58 -16.49 32.37
N THR A 531 -23.29 -15.93 31.39
CA THR A 531 -24.75 -15.97 31.31
C THR A 531 -25.13 -16.69 30.01
N ASN A 532 -25.90 -17.77 30.13
CA ASN A 532 -26.16 -18.70 29.05
C ASN A 532 -26.85 -18.04 27.85
N GLN A 533 -26.14 -17.92 26.71
CA GLN A 533 -26.74 -17.88 25.37
C GLN A 533 -25.70 -18.26 24.28
N HIS A 534 -25.78 -19.52 23.85
CA HIS A 534 -25.32 -20.10 22.58
C HIS A 534 -24.23 -19.42 21.72
N VAL A 535 -22.98 -19.30 22.21
CA VAL A 535 -21.79 -19.35 21.32
C VAL A 535 -20.66 -20.15 21.95
N ALA A 536 -20.86 -21.46 22.08
CA ALA A 536 -19.77 -22.41 22.29
C ALA A 536 -20.07 -23.71 21.55
N THR A 537 -19.19 -24.04 20.61
CA THR A 537 -18.94 -25.42 20.16
C THR A 537 -20.17 -26.19 19.66
N MET A 538 -20.79 -25.72 18.58
CA MET A 538 -21.68 -26.58 17.79
C MET A 538 -20.85 -27.59 16.98
N VAL A 539 -20.38 -28.63 17.67
CA VAL A 539 -20.19 -29.94 17.06
C VAL A 539 -21.58 -30.37 16.58
N LEU A 540 -21.88 -30.09 15.32
CA LEU A 540 -23.06 -30.67 14.68
C LEU A 540 -22.78 -32.15 14.46
N THR A 541 -23.52 -32.94 15.22
CA THR A 541 -23.48 -34.40 15.30
C THR A 541 -23.57 -35.05 13.93
N SER A 542 -22.65 -35.97 13.67
CA SER A 542 -22.80 -37.00 12.66
C SER A 542 -24.05 -37.86 12.93
N LYS A 543 -24.97 -37.96 11.96
CA LYS A 543 -25.72 -39.22 11.67
C LYS A 543 -26.60 -39.27 10.41
N GLU A 544 -26.97 -38.16 9.76
CA GLU A 544 -28.05 -38.17 8.74
C GLU A 544 -27.64 -37.99 7.27
N GLN A 545 -26.38 -38.24 6.89
CA GLN A 545 -25.95 -38.17 5.48
C GLN A 545 -25.16 -39.41 5.00
N ALA A 546 -25.38 -40.56 5.64
CA ALA A 546 -24.69 -41.82 5.35
C ALA A 546 -25.47 -42.79 4.45
N THR A 547 -26.15 -42.28 3.41
CA THR A 547 -26.74 -43.11 2.33
C THR A 547 -26.75 -42.36 1.00
N LEU A 548 -25.76 -42.63 0.14
CA LEU A 548 -25.75 -42.62 -1.34
C LEU A 548 -24.27 -42.64 -1.80
N PHE A 549 -24.04 -42.89 -3.10
CA PHE A 549 -22.72 -43.01 -3.74
C PHE A 549 -21.95 -44.32 -3.47
N ALA A 550 -22.54 -45.43 -3.89
CA ALA A 550 -21.78 -46.34 -4.73
C ALA A 550 -21.94 -45.86 -6.18
N ASP A 551 -20.90 -45.27 -6.76
CA ASP A 551 -20.52 -45.48 -8.17
C ASP A 551 -19.25 -44.69 -8.53
N SER A 552 -18.52 -45.20 -9.51
CA SER A 552 -17.15 -44.81 -9.83
C SER A 552 -17.05 -43.53 -10.69
N THR A 553 -16.78 -42.38 -10.07
CA THR A 553 -15.97 -41.26 -10.63
C THR A 553 -15.56 -40.30 -9.50
N PRO A 554 -14.38 -39.63 -9.56
CA PRO A 554 -13.98 -38.67 -8.54
C PRO A 554 -14.67 -37.30 -8.71
N PRO A 555 -15.46 -36.81 -7.73
CA PRO A 555 -16.14 -35.51 -7.82
C PRO A 555 -15.22 -34.33 -7.40
N PRO A 556 -15.53 -33.09 -7.86
CA PRO A 556 -14.63 -31.94 -7.78
C PRO A 556 -14.40 -31.40 -6.36
N ILE A 557 -13.23 -30.78 -6.15
CA ILE A 557 -12.82 -30.14 -4.90
C ILE A 557 -13.62 -28.83 -4.72
N ALA A 558 -14.64 -28.85 -3.85
CA ALA A 558 -15.55 -27.72 -3.67
C ALA A 558 -15.12 -26.73 -2.57
N SER A 559 -14.17 -27.08 -1.70
CA SER A 559 -13.56 -26.14 -0.72
C SER A 559 -12.33 -26.73 -0.02
N LEU A 560 -11.52 -25.85 0.60
CA LEU A 560 -10.44 -26.22 1.54
C LEU A 560 -10.94 -27.05 2.74
N LYS A 561 -12.22 -26.91 3.12
CA LYS A 561 -12.86 -27.78 4.12
C LYS A 561 -12.99 -29.23 3.65
N SER A 562 -13.18 -29.48 2.35
CA SER A 562 -13.22 -30.87 1.85
C SER A 562 -11.85 -31.57 1.84
N LEU A 563 -10.75 -30.81 1.67
CA LEU A 563 -9.38 -31.33 1.73
C LEU A 563 -8.99 -31.71 3.16
N THR A 564 -9.29 -30.84 4.13
CA THR A 564 -9.05 -31.13 5.56
C THR A 564 -9.91 -32.29 6.07
N CYS A 565 -11.20 -32.37 5.69
CA CYS A 565 -12.03 -33.53 6.03
C CYS A 565 -11.53 -34.84 5.40
N ARG A 566 -11.01 -34.83 4.15
CA ARG A 566 -10.40 -36.02 3.53
C ARG A 566 -9.10 -36.45 4.21
N ALA A 567 -8.24 -35.50 4.59
CA ALA A 567 -7.01 -35.80 5.33
C ALA A 567 -7.30 -36.42 6.72
N ILE A 568 -8.32 -35.92 7.43
CA ILE A 568 -8.77 -36.49 8.70
C ILE A 568 -9.36 -37.91 8.50
N ALA A 569 -10.14 -38.14 7.44
CA ALA A 569 -10.70 -39.45 7.14
C ALA A 569 -9.63 -40.51 6.81
N ILE A 570 -8.60 -40.14 6.04
CA ILE A 570 -7.45 -41.03 5.76
C ILE A 570 -6.71 -41.39 7.05
N LYS A 571 -6.48 -40.40 7.93
CA LYS A 571 -5.78 -40.61 9.22
C LYS A 571 -6.53 -41.50 10.21
N PHE A 572 -7.85 -41.61 10.09
CA PHE A 572 -8.68 -42.54 10.87
C PHE A 572 -8.73 -43.97 10.28
N CYS A 573 -8.47 -44.14 8.98
CA CYS A 573 -8.49 -45.43 8.29
C CYS A 573 -7.15 -46.20 8.39
N GLN A 574 -6.53 -46.25 9.56
CA GLN A 574 -5.36 -47.10 9.79
C GLN A 574 -5.76 -48.59 9.91
N LYS A 575 -5.63 -49.33 8.81
CA LYS A 575 -5.37 -50.78 8.84
C LYS A 575 -3.97 -51.07 8.27
N PRO A 576 -3.20 -51.99 8.88
CA PRO A 576 -1.75 -52.07 8.68
C PRO A 576 -1.35 -52.94 7.47
N SER A 577 -1.87 -52.61 6.28
CA SER A 577 -1.46 -53.28 5.04
C SER A 577 -1.90 -52.50 3.80
N LEU A 578 -0.98 -51.77 3.16
CA LEU A 578 -0.84 -51.53 1.70
C LEU A 578 0.01 -50.26 1.44
N ASN A 579 1.08 -50.39 0.65
CA ASN A 579 1.95 -49.26 0.23
C ASN A 579 1.21 -48.16 -0.55
N ILE A 580 -0.01 -48.44 -1.04
CA ILE A 580 -0.88 -47.48 -1.73
C ILE A 580 -1.26 -46.29 -0.82
N VAL A 581 -1.35 -46.50 0.49
CA VAL A 581 -1.71 -45.43 1.45
C VAL A 581 -0.63 -44.34 1.51
N VAL A 582 0.65 -44.72 1.46
CA VAL A 582 1.78 -43.76 1.53
C VAL A 582 1.86 -42.91 0.26
N ALA A 583 1.74 -43.54 -0.92
CA ALA A 583 1.76 -42.81 -2.19
C ALA A 583 0.59 -41.82 -2.31
N LEU A 584 -0.62 -42.21 -1.88
CA LEU A 584 -1.78 -41.31 -1.84
C LEU A 584 -1.63 -40.19 -0.80
N GLU A 585 -0.92 -40.44 0.31
CA GLU A 585 -0.62 -39.41 1.31
C GLU A 585 0.39 -38.39 0.75
N ASP A 586 1.47 -38.84 0.10
CA ASP A 586 2.46 -37.96 -0.56
C ASP A 586 1.83 -37.11 -1.69
N ASP A 587 1.01 -37.71 -2.56
CA ASP A 587 0.31 -36.98 -3.62
C ASP A 587 -0.68 -35.95 -3.07
N LEU A 588 -1.43 -36.30 -2.00
CA LEU A 588 -2.33 -35.37 -1.31
C LEU A 588 -1.54 -34.21 -0.67
N TRP A 589 -0.40 -34.49 -0.04
CA TRP A 589 0.47 -33.45 0.52
C TRP A 589 1.05 -32.54 -0.55
N ASN A 590 1.43 -33.07 -1.72
CA ASN A 590 1.88 -32.26 -2.85
C ASN A 590 0.76 -31.34 -3.36
N TRP A 591 -0.48 -31.83 -3.54
CA TRP A 591 -1.62 -30.98 -3.92
C TRP A 591 -1.96 -29.91 -2.87
N ILE A 592 -1.91 -30.25 -1.58
CA ILE A 592 -2.10 -29.28 -0.49
C ILE A 592 -1.03 -28.19 -0.56
N LYS A 593 0.23 -28.58 -0.77
CA LYS A 593 1.37 -27.65 -0.88
C LYS A 593 1.25 -26.74 -2.10
N GLU A 594 0.85 -27.27 -3.25
CA GLU A 594 0.57 -26.49 -4.46
C GLU A 594 -0.57 -25.49 -4.24
N ALA A 595 -1.66 -25.91 -3.57
CA ALA A 595 -2.79 -25.02 -3.27
C ALA A 595 -2.42 -23.90 -2.28
N VAL A 596 -1.59 -24.18 -1.28
CA VAL A 596 -1.09 -23.16 -0.34
C VAL A 596 -0.15 -22.18 -1.06
N ASN A 597 0.73 -22.66 -1.94
CA ASN A 597 1.65 -21.80 -2.70
C ASN A 597 0.90 -20.88 -3.67
N GLU A 598 -0.09 -21.40 -4.40
CA GLU A 598 -0.94 -20.63 -5.32
C GLU A 598 -1.77 -19.58 -4.56
N LEU A 599 -2.35 -19.96 -3.40
CA LEU A 599 -3.06 -19.03 -2.53
C LEU A 599 -2.14 -17.91 -2.03
N GLN A 600 -0.93 -18.24 -1.57
CA GLN A 600 0.05 -17.25 -1.14
C GLN A 600 0.44 -16.30 -2.28
N ALA A 601 0.71 -16.82 -3.48
CA ALA A 601 1.03 -16.01 -4.65
C ALA A 601 -0.12 -15.05 -5.04
N TRP A 602 -1.38 -15.50 -4.93
CA TRP A 602 -2.54 -14.63 -5.15
C TRP A 602 -2.66 -13.55 -4.05
N LEU A 603 -2.44 -13.89 -2.77
CA LEU A 603 -2.44 -12.91 -1.68
C LEU A 603 -1.33 -11.87 -1.84
N GLU A 604 -0.11 -12.27 -2.19
CA GLU A 604 1.03 -11.36 -2.47
C GLU A 604 0.73 -10.42 -3.64
N LYS A 605 0.07 -10.93 -4.69
CA LYS A 605 -0.43 -10.12 -5.81
C LYS A 605 -1.46 -9.08 -5.35
N ILE A 606 -2.49 -9.47 -4.60
CA ILE A 606 -3.49 -8.51 -4.10
C ILE A 606 -2.87 -7.50 -3.11
N ALA A 607 -1.90 -7.92 -2.30
CA ALA A 607 -1.20 -7.03 -1.38
C ALA A 607 -0.39 -5.93 -2.09
N SER A 608 0.02 -6.13 -3.34
CA SER A 608 0.70 -5.07 -4.13
C SER A 608 -0.15 -3.82 -4.38
N LEU A 609 -1.45 -3.86 -4.12
CA LEU A 609 -2.35 -2.70 -4.16
C LEU A 609 -2.14 -1.72 -2.99
N PHE A 610 -1.39 -2.13 -1.95
CA PHE A 610 -1.21 -1.42 -0.69
C PHE A 610 0.27 -1.04 -0.49
N VAL A 611 0.74 -0.03 -1.23
CA VAL A 611 2.15 0.40 -1.26
C VAL A 611 2.71 0.84 0.11
N ASP A 612 1.86 1.28 1.04
CA ASP A 612 2.24 1.80 2.36
C ASP A 612 2.10 0.78 3.50
N LEU A 613 1.78 -0.49 3.22
CA LEU A 613 1.55 -1.55 4.22
C LEU A 613 2.44 -2.77 3.96
N ALA A 614 2.91 -3.42 5.02
CA ALA A 614 3.66 -4.68 4.87
C ALA A 614 2.71 -5.82 4.47
N PHE A 615 3.23 -6.81 3.73
CA PHE A 615 2.46 -7.99 3.34
C PHE A 615 1.81 -8.69 4.54
N GLU A 616 2.51 -8.73 5.67
CA GLU A 616 2.03 -9.33 6.93
C GLU A 616 0.77 -8.64 7.45
N ASP A 617 0.71 -7.30 7.40
CA ASP A 617 -0.44 -6.51 7.86
C ASP A 617 -1.63 -6.63 6.90
N VAL A 618 -1.37 -6.62 5.59
CA VAL A 618 -2.40 -6.81 4.55
C VAL A 618 -2.95 -8.25 4.58
N SER A 619 -2.10 -9.24 4.86
CA SER A 619 -2.49 -10.66 4.87
C SER A 619 -3.62 -10.93 5.87
N GLY A 620 -3.57 -10.34 7.07
CA GLY A 620 -4.62 -10.50 8.09
C GLY A 620 -5.99 -10.02 7.61
N TYR A 621 -6.04 -8.87 6.91
CA TYR A 621 -7.26 -8.35 6.30
C TYR A 621 -7.73 -9.23 5.11
N LEU A 622 -6.81 -9.68 4.25
CA LEU A 622 -7.18 -10.54 3.11
C LEU A 622 -7.67 -11.94 3.55
N MET A 623 -7.19 -12.46 4.69
CA MET A 623 -7.60 -13.76 5.21
C MET A 623 -9.09 -13.85 5.56
N GLN A 624 -9.79 -12.74 5.83
CA GLN A 624 -11.25 -12.77 6.03
C GLN A 624 -11.99 -13.20 4.75
N PHE A 625 -11.41 -12.94 3.58
CA PHE A 625 -11.97 -13.29 2.27
C PHE A 625 -11.58 -14.69 1.79
N ILE A 626 -10.80 -15.47 2.56
CA ILE A 626 -10.37 -16.82 2.15
C ILE A 626 -11.54 -17.77 1.86
N GLY A 627 -12.69 -17.56 2.52
CA GLY A 627 -13.92 -18.31 2.29
C GLY A 627 -14.67 -17.94 0.99
N LYS A 628 -14.22 -16.92 0.27
CA LYS A 628 -14.78 -16.42 -1.01
C LYS A 628 -13.89 -16.79 -2.22
N ILE A 629 -12.80 -17.51 -2.00
CA ILE A 629 -11.85 -17.89 -3.05
C ILE A 629 -12.43 -19.01 -3.91
N HIS A 630 -12.58 -18.72 -5.20
CA HIS A 630 -13.01 -19.66 -6.21
C HIS A 630 -11.81 -20.25 -6.93
N TRP A 631 -11.83 -21.57 -7.13
CA TRP A 631 -10.79 -22.31 -7.85
C TRP A 631 -11.25 -22.63 -9.27
N ARG A 632 -10.32 -22.61 -10.22
CA ARG A 632 -10.60 -23.03 -11.60
C ARG A 632 -10.91 -24.53 -11.64
N ARG A 633 -11.77 -24.93 -12.58
CA ARG A 633 -12.18 -26.34 -12.72
C ARG A 633 -11.02 -27.18 -13.25
N GLY A 634 -10.58 -28.16 -12.47
CA GLY A 634 -9.59 -29.16 -12.90
C GLY A 634 -8.13 -28.75 -12.74
N CYS A 635 -7.83 -27.60 -12.13
CA CYS A 635 -6.46 -27.18 -11.81
C CYS A 635 -6.39 -26.45 -10.47
N ILE A 636 -5.21 -26.48 -9.84
CA ILE A 636 -4.92 -25.77 -8.60
C ILE A 636 -4.53 -24.33 -8.95
N GLU A 637 -5.52 -23.57 -9.41
CA GLU A 637 -5.38 -22.16 -9.81
C GLU A 637 -6.55 -21.34 -9.27
N VAL A 638 -6.28 -20.16 -8.70
CA VAL A 638 -7.34 -19.23 -8.30
C VAL A 638 -8.04 -18.63 -9.53
N ASP A 639 -9.37 -18.75 -9.56
CA ASP A 639 -10.27 -18.07 -10.48
C ASP A 639 -10.47 -16.63 -10.00
N GLU A 640 -9.53 -15.77 -10.39
CA GLU A 640 -9.37 -14.44 -9.80
C GLU A 640 -10.59 -13.54 -10.00
N VAL A 641 -11.14 -13.49 -11.22
CA VAL A 641 -12.29 -12.63 -11.54
C VAL A 641 -13.50 -13.04 -10.70
N ARG A 642 -13.84 -14.34 -10.64
CA ARG A 642 -14.95 -14.82 -9.80
C ARG A 642 -14.71 -14.62 -8.32
N THR A 643 -13.46 -14.79 -7.85
CA THR A 643 -13.07 -14.53 -6.47
C THR A 643 -13.28 -13.06 -6.11
N VAL A 644 -12.84 -12.15 -6.99
CA VAL A 644 -12.98 -10.70 -6.82
C VAL A 644 -14.45 -10.27 -6.88
N GLU A 645 -15.25 -10.82 -7.79
CA GLU A 645 -16.71 -10.62 -7.81
C GLU A 645 -17.38 -11.09 -6.51
N ALA A 646 -17.05 -12.28 -6.01
CA ALA A 646 -17.58 -12.80 -4.75
C ALA A 646 -17.18 -11.95 -3.53
N ILE A 647 -15.99 -11.34 -3.56
CA ILE A 647 -15.48 -10.41 -2.55
C ILE A 647 -16.19 -9.05 -2.62
N ILE A 648 -16.37 -8.49 -3.82
CA ILE A 648 -17.09 -7.22 -4.06
C ILE A 648 -18.56 -7.33 -3.65
N ASN A 649 -19.20 -8.48 -3.90
CA ASN A 649 -20.60 -8.72 -3.55
C ASN A 649 -20.80 -9.10 -2.06
N THR A 650 -19.84 -8.81 -1.18
CA THR A 650 -19.95 -9.05 0.27
C THR A 650 -20.07 -7.71 0.99
N ASP A 651 -21.09 -7.55 1.84
CA ASP A 651 -21.41 -6.29 2.56
C ASP A 651 -20.29 -5.76 3.47
N GLU A 652 -19.28 -6.58 3.73
CA GLU A 652 -18.13 -6.29 4.60
C GLU A 652 -16.96 -5.59 3.87
N ILE A 653 -17.02 -5.42 2.54
CA ILE A 653 -15.90 -4.82 1.79
C ILE A 653 -15.77 -3.32 2.03
N CYS A 654 -14.59 -2.88 2.49
CA CYS A 654 -14.26 -1.46 2.57
C CYS A 654 -14.31 -0.80 1.18
N PRO A 655 -15.03 0.34 0.98
CA PRO A 655 -15.14 1.00 -0.32
C PRO A 655 -13.80 1.40 -0.95
N ARG A 656 -12.75 1.66 -0.14
CA ARG A 656 -11.38 1.85 -0.64
C ARG A 656 -10.84 0.57 -1.28
N PHE A 657 -11.02 -0.59 -0.64
CA PHE A 657 -10.56 -1.86 -1.19
C PHE A 657 -11.36 -2.27 -2.43
N ALA A 658 -12.69 -2.04 -2.44
CA ALA A 658 -13.51 -2.22 -3.62
C ALA A 658 -12.99 -1.38 -4.81
N PHE A 659 -12.72 -0.08 -4.61
CA PHE A 659 -12.09 0.77 -5.63
C PHE A 659 -10.73 0.21 -6.11
N GLN A 660 -9.86 -0.21 -5.19
CA GLN A 660 -8.56 -0.77 -5.55
C GLN A 660 -8.68 -2.04 -6.41
N LEU A 661 -9.65 -2.92 -6.11
CA LEU A 661 -9.97 -4.09 -6.93
C LEU A 661 -10.55 -3.71 -8.29
N PHE A 662 -11.48 -2.74 -8.35
CA PHE A 662 -12.03 -2.25 -9.63
C PHE A 662 -10.92 -1.71 -10.54
N CYS A 663 -9.98 -0.96 -9.98
CA CYS A 663 -8.80 -0.48 -10.69
C CYS A 663 -7.90 -1.61 -11.18
N ALA A 664 -7.63 -2.61 -10.34
CA ALA A 664 -6.68 -3.69 -10.61
C ALA A 664 -7.19 -4.73 -11.63
N TYR A 665 -8.50 -4.98 -11.63
CA TYR A 665 -9.19 -5.89 -12.56
C TYR A 665 -9.92 -5.16 -13.70
N ALA A 666 -9.71 -3.84 -13.83
CA ALA A 666 -10.30 -2.98 -14.86
C ALA A 666 -11.85 -3.07 -14.98
N MET A 667 -12.53 -3.20 -13.85
CA MET A 667 -14.00 -3.30 -13.77
C MET A 667 -14.67 -1.92 -13.91
N VAL A 668 -14.55 -1.30 -15.09
CA VAL A 668 -14.94 0.10 -15.34
C VAL A 668 -16.39 0.41 -14.94
N GLU A 669 -17.31 -0.50 -15.27
CA GLU A 669 -18.75 -0.38 -14.96
C GLU A 669 -19.03 -0.28 -13.45
N LYS A 670 -18.14 -0.82 -12.60
CA LYS A 670 -18.32 -0.81 -11.14
C LYS A 670 -17.94 0.52 -10.49
N PHE A 671 -17.25 1.45 -11.19
CA PHE A 671 -16.94 2.76 -10.63
C PHE A 671 -18.20 3.60 -10.33
N GLU A 672 -19.32 3.36 -11.04
CA GLU A 672 -20.61 4.03 -10.79
C GLU A 672 -21.21 3.70 -9.41
N LEU A 673 -20.81 2.57 -8.80
CA LEU A 673 -21.23 2.16 -7.46
C LEU A 673 -20.57 3.00 -6.35
N ILE A 674 -19.57 3.82 -6.68
CA ILE A 674 -18.83 4.65 -5.73
C ILE A 674 -19.19 6.12 -5.93
N SER A 675 -19.62 6.78 -4.85
CA SER A 675 -20.00 8.20 -4.94
C SER A 675 -18.84 9.09 -5.38
N VAL A 676 -19.14 10.06 -6.24
CA VAL A 676 -18.16 11.03 -6.77
C VAL A 676 -17.41 11.77 -5.65
N TYR A 677 -18.08 12.04 -4.53
CA TYR A 677 -17.46 12.63 -3.33
C TYR A 677 -16.38 11.71 -2.74
N TYR A 678 -16.65 10.41 -2.62
CA TYR A 678 -15.68 9.45 -2.11
C TYR A 678 -14.52 9.22 -3.08
N LEU A 679 -14.77 9.21 -4.40
CA LEU A 679 -13.71 9.18 -5.41
C LEU A 679 -12.78 10.40 -5.30
N ARG A 680 -13.31 11.60 -5.03
CA ARG A 680 -12.51 12.81 -4.75
C ARG A 680 -11.71 12.70 -3.45
N GLN A 681 -12.27 12.08 -2.40
CA GLN A 681 -11.52 11.82 -1.18
C GLN A 681 -10.38 10.82 -1.42
N LEU A 682 -10.62 9.76 -2.19
CA LEU A 682 -9.60 8.79 -2.57
C LEU A 682 -8.47 9.44 -3.39
N GLU A 683 -8.77 10.39 -4.28
CA GLU A 683 -7.80 11.15 -5.09
C GLU A 683 -6.71 11.82 -4.22
N PHE A 684 -7.06 12.32 -3.03
CA PHE A 684 -6.09 12.89 -2.07
C PHE A 684 -5.30 11.85 -1.27
N THR A 685 -5.85 10.64 -1.07
CA THR A 685 -5.23 9.59 -0.23
C THR A 685 -4.41 8.54 -1.00
N LEU A 686 -4.62 8.43 -2.33
CA LEU A 686 -3.98 7.46 -3.21
C LEU A 686 -3.16 8.06 -4.40
N PRO A 687 -2.69 9.34 -4.40
CA PRO A 687 -2.17 9.98 -5.61
C PRO A 687 -0.81 9.45 -6.08
N SER A 688 -0.02 8.84 -5.20
CA SER A 688 1.36 8.38 -5.46
C SER A 688 1.44 7.10 -6.30
N HIS A 689 0.37 6.32 -6.38
CA HIS A 689 0.37 5.01 -7.02
C HIS A 689 0.03 5.13 -8.51
N PRO A 690 0.82 4.53 -9.44
CA PRO A 690 0.59 4.67 -10.88
C PRO A 690 -0.81 4.22 -11.30
N LEU A 691 -1.28 3.06 -10.81
CA LEU A 691 -2.63 2.53 -11.05
C LEU A 691 -3.74 3.56 -10.76
N TYR A 692 -3.79 4.12 -9.55
CA TYR A 692 -4.88 5.01 -9.16
C TYR A 692 -4.75 6.37 -9.84
N HIS A 693 -3.53 6.88 -10.04
CA HIS A 693 -3.30 8.12 -10.78
C HIS A 693 -3.82 8.05 -12.23
N PHE A 694 -3.70 6.90 -12.90
CA PHE A 694 -4.36 6.65 -14.20
C PHE A 694 -5.89 6.64 -14.09
N TRP A 695 -6.46 5.90 -13.14
CA TRP A 695 -7.91 5.80 -13.03
C TRP A 695 -8.58 7.12 -12.64
N PHE A 696 -7.99 7.91 -11.73
CA PHE A 696 -8.48 9.27 -11.44
C PHE A 696 -8.39 10.19 -12.66
N TYR A 697 -7.33 10.08 -13.48
CA TYR A 697 -7.27 10.81 -14.75
C TYR A 697 -8.40 10.40 -15.69
N VAL A 698 -8.63 9.09 -15.90
CA VAL A 698 -9.70 8.61 -16.79
C VAL A 698 -11.09 9.02 -16.28
N ILE A 699 -11.34 8.90 -14.97
CA ILE A 699 -12.63 9.21 -14.33
C ILE A 699 -12.91 10.72 -14.33
N PHE A 700 -11.93 11.57 -13.98
CA PHE A 700 -12.17 13.02 -13.77
C PHE A 700 -11.75 13.93 -14.92
N LYS A 701 -10.84 13.49 -15.82
CA LYS A 701 -10.36 14.33 -16.94
C LYS A 701 -11.02 13.96 -18.26
N GLN A 702 -10.85 12.71 -18.71
CA GLN A 702 -11.49 12.01 -19.84
C GLN A 702 -10.58 10.89 -20.38
N TRP A 703 -11.13 10.04 -21.25
CA TRP A 703 -10.42 8.98 -22.00
C TRP A 703 -9.30 9.45 -22.95
N ASN A 704 -9.10 10.76 -23.12
CA ASN A 704 -8.09 11.36 -24.02
C ASN A 704 -6.62 10.98 -23.70
N VAL A 705 -6.39 10.21 -22.63
CA VAL A 705 -5.10 9.61 -22.29
C VAL A 705 -4.63 8.59 -23.35
N PHE A 706 -5.58 7.94 -24.02
CA PHE A 706 -5.35 7.11 -25.21
C PHE A 706 -5.55 7.98 -26.46
N ASN A 707 -4.45 8.52 -26.98
CA ASN A 707 -4.49 9.25 -28.25
C ASN A 707 -4.19 8.27 -29.39
N GLU A 708 -5.21 7.87 -30.16
CA GLU A 708 -5.07 6.93 -31.29
C GLU A 708 -4.11 7.43 -32.37
N LEU A 709 -3.96 8.75 -32.52
CA LEU A 709 -3.06 9.39 -33.49
C LEU A 709 -1.60 9.51 -32.98
N ALA A 710 -1.34 9.26 -31.70
CA ALA A 710 0.02 9.34 -31.14
C ALA A 710 0.80 8.04 -31.41
N ILE A 711 2.04 8.17 -31.89
CA ILE A 711 2.95 7.03 -32.10
C ILE A 711 3.40 6.42 -30.75
N THR A 712 3.48 7.25 -29.70
CA THR A 712 3.96 6.86 -28.36
C THR A 712 2.84 6.93 -27.33
N THR A 713 2.92 6.11 -26.29
CA THR A 713 1.98 6.16 -25.16
C THR A 713 2.31 7.33 -24.23
N ARG A 714 1.29 8.00 -23.67
CA ARG A 714 1.50 8.93 -22.56
C ARG A 714 2.13 8.19 -21.37
N MET A 715 3.00 8.88 -20.61
CA MET A 715 3.69 8.34 -19.43
C MET A 715 2.74 7.66 -18.43
N LEU A 716 1.55 8.24 -18.24
CA LEU A 716 0.42 7.66 -17.49
C LEU A 716 0.09 6.22 -17.89
N VAL A 717 -0.13 5.96 -19.18
CA VAL A 717 -0.49 4.63 -19.70
C VAL A 717 0.70 3.67 -19.59
N SER A 718 1.90 4.14 -19.95
CA SER A 718 3.12 3.32 -19.87
C SER A 718 3.39 2.85 -18.44
N ASN A 719 3.28 3.74 -17.45
CA ASN A 719 3.53 3.40 -16.04
C ASN A 719 2.55 2.35 -15.50
N VAL A 720 1.26 2.44 -15.83
CA VAL A 720 0.27 1.45 -15.37
C VAL A 720 0.37 0.14 -16.12
N PHE A 721 0.66 0.17 -17.42
CA PHE A 721 0.94 -1.05 -18.19
C PHE A 721 2.16 -1.79 -17.60
N THR A 722 3.24 -1.06 -17.32
CA THR A 722 4.44 -1.60 -16.65
C THR A 722 4.12 -2.20 -15.29
N TRP A 723 3.37 -1.48 -14.45
CA TRP A 723 2.99 -1.94 -13.11
C TRP A 723 2.11 -3.20 -13.17
N ALA A 724 1.09 -3.23 -14.05
CA ALA A 724 0.21 -4.38 -14.25
C ALA A 724 0.99 -5.63 -14.67
N MET A 725 1.99 -5.46 -15.56
CA MET A 725 2.88 -6.53 -15.98
C MET A 725 3.70 -7.10 -14.79
N TYR A 726 4.34 -6.22 -14.02
CA TYR A 726 5.21 -6.62 -12.91
C TYR A 726 4.46 -7.21 -11.71
N HIS A 727 3.21 -6.86 -11.49
CA HIS A 727 2.39 -7.38 -10.39
C HIS A 727 1.36 -8.46 -10.81
N GLY A 728 1.31 -8.83 -12.09
CA GLY A 728 0.61 -10.04 -12.53
C GLY A 728 -0.86 -9.86 -12.92
N PHE A 729 -1.35 -8.62 -13.08
CA PHE A 729 -2.76 -8.32 -13.42
C PHE A 729 -3.02 -8.45 -14.93
N VAL A 730 -3.53 -9.61 -15.35
CA VAL A 730 -3.76 -9.93 -16.77
C VAL A 730 -4.91 -9.11 -17.35
N GLU A 731 -5.99 -8.95 -16.59
CA GLU A 731 -7.23 -8.28 -16.96
C GLU A 731 -6.97 -6.80 -17.28
N LEU A 732 -6.24 -6.11 -16.41
CA LEU A 732 -5.77 -4.74 -16.65
C LEU A 732 -4.76 -4.65 -17.80
N THR A 733 -3.88 -5.65 -17.95
CA THR A 733 -2.94 -5.70 -19.08
C THR A 733 -3.69 -5.83 -20.42
N GLU A 734 -4.72 -6.66 -20.50
CA GLU A 734 -5.60 -6.82 -21.67
C GLU A 734 -6.43 -5.56 -21.93
N PHE A 735 -7.03 -4.99 -20.89
CA PHE A 735 -7.80 -3.75 -20.98
C PHE A 735 -7.01 -2.59 -21.59
N LEU A 736 -5.74 -2.44 -21.18
CA LEU A 736 -4.81 -1.44 -21.73
C LEU A 736 -4.34 -1.83 -23.13
N TRP A 737 -4.03 -3.11 -23.36
CA TRP A 737 -3.59 -3.64 -24.65
C TRP A 737 -4.60 -3.33 -25.77
N CYS A 738 -5.88 -3.55 -25.52
CA CYS A 738 -6.97 -3.30 -26.48
C CYS A 738 -7.21 -1.81 -26.79
N ARG A 739 -6.59 -0.88 -26.05
CA ARG A 739 -6.73 0.58 -26.23
C ARG A 739 -5.47 1.28 -26.73
N MET A 740 -4.40 0.53 -26.97
CA MET A 740 -3.17 1.04 -27.56
C MET A 740 -3.10 0.68 -29.05
N ASN A 741 -2.69 1.63 -29.89
CA ASN A 741 -2.49 1.39 -31.32
C ASN A 741 -1.26 0.50 -31.59
N GLN A 742 -1.05 0.09 -32.85
CA GLN A 742 0.06 -0.80 -33.25
C GLN A 742 1.43 -0.25 -32.78
N SER A 743 1.73 1.01 -33.08
CA SER A 743 3.04 1.63 -32.79
C SER A 743 3.28 1.83 -31.29
N GLN A 744 2.23 2.19 -30.55
CA GLN A 744 2.23 2.30 -29.09
C GLN A 744 2.53 0.95 -28.43
N LEU A 745 1.90 -0.13 -28.92
CA LEU A 745 2.15 -1.49 -28.46
C LEU A 745 3.58 -1.93 -28.78
N GLU A 746 4.07 -1.69 -30.00
CA GLU A 746 5.43 -2.05 -30.40
C GLU A 746 6.48 -1.35 -29.53
N MET A 747 6.38 -0.04 -29.34
CA MET A 747 7.33 0.71 -28.52
C MET A 747 7.25 0.33 -27.04
N SER A 748 6.05 0.29 -26.45
CA SER A 748 5.86 0.02 -25.03
C SER A 748 6.21 -1.43 -24.67
N CYS A 749 5.82 -2.39 -25.50
CA CYS A 749 6.10 -3.79 -25.24
C CYS A 749 7.59 -4.11 -25.43
N VAL A 750 8.30 -3.59 -26.43
CA VAL A 750 9.73 -3.91 -26.63
C VAL A 750 10.59 -3.46 -25.44
N ILE A 751 10.33 -2.27 -24.89
CA ILE A 751 11.05 -1.71 -23.74
C ILE A 751 10.78 -2.57 -22.48
N HIS A 752 9.51 -2.85 -22.19
CA HIS A 752 9.13 -3.53 -20.96
C HIS A 752 9.34 -5.05 -21.03
N TRP A 753 9.13 -5.70 -22.18
CA TRP A 753 9.32 -7.15 -22.37
C TRP A 753 10.75 -7.60 -22.08
N ASN A 754 11.76 -6.89 -22.60
CA ASN A 754 13.16 -7.19 -22.31
C ASN A 754 13.52 -7.00 -20.83
N ARG A 755 12.84 -6.10 -20.11
CA ARG A 755 13.05 -5.85 -18.68
C ARG A 755 12.30 -6.85 -17.81
N PHE A 756 11.13 -7.28 -18.25
CA PHE A 756 10.28 -8.30 -17.65
C PHE A 756 10.93 -9.68 -17.74
N CYS A 757 11.40 -10.09 -18.93
CA CYS A 757 12.08 -11.37 -19.18
C CYS A 757 13.33 -11.63 -18.31
N LYS A 758 14.06 -10.58 -17.87
CA LYS A 758 15.26 -10.73 -17.03
C LYS A 758 14.96 -11.21 -15.60
N ASN A 759 13.78 -10.85 -15.10
CA ASN A 759 13.30 -11.11 -13.75
C ASN A 759 11.87 -11.67 -13.81
N ALA A 760 11.61 -12.59 -14.75
CA ALA A 760 10.26 -13.10 -14.97
C ALA A 760 9.82 -14.02 -13.82
N THR A 761 8.81 -13.56 -13.07
CA THR A 761 8.19 -14.26 -11.94
C THR A 761 6.74 -14.65 -12.23
N ASN A 762 5.97 -13.78 -12.91
CA ASN A 762 4.54 -13.96 -13.14
C ASN A 762 4.25 -14.79 -14.39
N GLY A 763 4.05 -16.10 -14.21
CA GLY A 763 3.78 -17.05 -15.30
C GLY A 763 2.55 -16.67 -16.16
N ARG A 764 1.44 -16.29 -15.52
CA ARG A 764 0.17 -15.93 -16.20
C ARG A 764 0.31 -14.76 -17.17
N VAL A 765 0.87 -13.63 -16.71
CA VAL A 765 1.12 -12.45 -17.55
C VAL A 765 2.16 -12.77 -18.64
N PHE A 766 3.21 -13.53 -18.31
CA PHE A 766 4.18 -13.96 -19.31
C PHE A 766 3.54 -14.79 -20.41
N ALA A 767 2.71 -15.79 -20.09
CA ALA A 767 2.01 -16.61 -21.07
C ALA A 767 1.05 -15.80 -21.95
N TYR A 768 0.25 -14.90 -21.34
CA TYR A 768 -0.65 -14.00 -22.05
C TYR A 768 0.10 -13.12 -23.06
N LEU A 769 1.10 -12.36 -22.59
CA LEU A 769 1.89 -11.46 -23.43
C LEU A 769 2.72 -12.21 -24.46
N CYS A 770 3.33 -13.35 -24.10
CA CYS A 770 4.08 -14.19 -25.04
C CYS A 770 3.19 -14.66 -26.19
N ASN A 771 1.93 -14.99 -25.93
CA ASN A 771 0.97 -15.36 -26.97
C ASN A 771 0.66 -14.16 -27.88
N LYS A 772 0.21 -13.04 -27.30
CA LYS A 772 -0.17 -11.82 -28.05
C LYS A 772 1.00 -11.21 -28.85
N LEU A 773 2.22 -11.25 -28.31
CA LEU A 773 3.44 -10.76 -28.96
C LEU A 773 3.91 -11.71 -30.09
N CYS A 774 3.90 -13.03 -29.88
CA CYS A 774 4.27 -13.97 -30.94
C CYS A 774 3.26 -13.99 -32.10
N GLN A 775 1.97 -13.76 -31.83
CA GLN A 775 0.94 -13.56 -32.87
C GLN A 775 1.20 -12.30 -33.73
N ARG A 776 1.83 -11.27 -33.16
CA ARG A 776 2.18 -10.01 -33.85
C ARG A 776 3.49 -10.11 -34.62
N ASN A 777 4.56 -10.63 -34.01
CA ASN A 777 5.88 -10.74 -34.64
C ASN A 777 6.70 -11.89 -34.03
N GLU A 778 6.35 -13.12 -34.39
CA GLU A 778 7.04 -14.33 -33.94
C GLU A 778 8.57 -14.26 -34.05
N ASN A 779 9.11 -13.79 -35.17
CA ASN A 779 10.54 -13.86 -35.45
C ASN A 779 11.37 -12.92 -34.57
N SER A 780 10.94 -11.67 -34.35
CA SER A 780 11.66 -10.74 -33.49
C SER A 780 11.49 -11.11 -32.01
N ILE A 781 10.25 -11.42 -31.59
CA ILE A 781 9.92 -11.73 -30.19
C ILE A 781 10.62 -13.02 -29.75
N CYS A 782 10.64 -14.07 -30.58
CA CYS A 782 11.41 -15.27 -30.29
C CYS A 782 12.91 -14.94 -30.14
N ARG A 783 13.53 -14.27 -31.12
CA ARG A 783 14.96 -13.92 -31.05
C ARG A 783 15.32 -13.09 -29.82
N MET A 784 14.51 -12.08 -29.49
CA MET A 784 14.70 -11.22 -28.31
C MET A 784 14.56 -12.01 -27.01
N THR A 785 13.48 -12.77 -26.86
CA THR A 785 13.18 -13.54 -25.63
C THR A 785 14.27 -14.59 -25.40
N ILE A 786 14.60 -15.37 -26.42
CA ILE A 786 15.68 -16.37 -26.39
C ILE A 786 17.00 -15.71 -26.00
N ALA A 787 17.41 -14.64 -26.69
CA ALA A 787 18.65 -13.93 -26.37
C ALA A 787 18.66 -13.35 -24.95
N CYS A 788 17.52 -12.87 -24.44
CA CYS A 788 17.41 -12.31 -23.10
C CYS A 788 17.57 -13.38 -22.01
N PHE A 789 16.82 -14.49 -22.10
CA PHE A 789 16.91 -15.60 -21.15
C PHE A 789 18.30 -16.23 -21.18
N PHE A 790 18.84 -16.57 -22.35
CA PHE A 790 20.20 -17.16 -22.46
C PHE A 790 21.31 -16.24 -21.94
N ARG A 791 21.30 -14.94 -22.27
CA ARG A 791 22.28 -13.99 -21.70
C ARG A 791 22.17 -13.90 -20.18
N THR A 792 20.98 -14.07 -19.62
CA THR A 792 20.76 -14.05 -18.17
C THR A 792 21.28 -15.33 -17.51
N VAL A 793 21.01 -16.50 -18.11
CA VAL A 793 21.57 -17.80 -17.67
C VAL A 793 23.10 -17.82 -17.78
N GLN A 794 23.68 -17.31 -18.86
CA GLN A 794 25.13 -17.22 -19.03
C GLN A 794 25.81 -16.30 -17.98
N ARG A 795 25.10 -15.25 -17.52
CA ARG A 795 25.61 -14.34 -16.48
C ARG A 795 25.48 -14.89 -15.06
N ARG A 796 24.40 -15.62 -14.76
CA ARG A 796 24.16 -16.24 -13.43
C ARG A 796 24.76 -17.64 -13.29
N GLY A 797 25.22 -18.23 -14.39
CA GLY A 797 25.62 -19.64 -14.45
C GLY A 797 24.41 -20.58 -14.53
N PHE A 798 24.62 -21.79 -15.08
CA PHE A 798 23.52 -22.69 -15.39
C PHE A 798 22.77 -23.19 -14.15
N ARG A 799 23.46 -23.41 -13.01
CA ARG A 799 22.81 -23.88 -11.77
C ARG A 799 21.78 -22.89 -11.20
N GLU A 800 22.01 -21.59 -11.34
CA GLU A 800 21.06 -20.55 -10.90
C GLU A 800 20.05 -20.23 -12.01
N GLY A 801 20.49 -20.25 -13.27
CA GLY A 801 19.67 -19.96 -14.44
C GLY A 801 18.72 -21.08 -14.89
N SER A 802 18.89 -22.31 -14.40
CA SER A 802 18.01 -23.46 -14.70
C SER A 802 16.54 -23.18 -14.35
N SER A 803 16.30 -22.48 -13.25
CA SER A 803 14.99 -21.99 -12.82
C SER A 803 14.32 -21.08 -13.86
N LEU A 804 15.10 -20.18 -14.47
CA LEU A 804 14.64 -19.23 -15.49
C LEU A 804 14.36 -19.93 -16.83
N LEU A 805 15.14 -20.98 -17.17
CA LEU A 805 14.84 -21.86 -18.31
C LEU A 805 13.56 -22.67 -18.06
N ALA A 806 13.37 -23.25 -16.87
CA ALA A 806 12.14 -23.95 -16.52
C ALA A 806 10.92 -23.01 -16.64
N PHE A 807 11.02 -21.78 -16.15
CA PHE A 807 9.98 -20.76 -16.29
C PHE A 807 9.61 -20.49 -17.76
N LEU A 808 10.61 -20.31 -18.63
CA LEU A 808 10.42 -20.09 -20.07
C LEU A 808 9.72 -21.27 -20.75
N LEU A 809 10.14 -22.49 -20.39
CA LEU A 809 9.62 -23.73 -20.98
C LEU A 809 8.20 -24.04 -20.51
N ILE A 810 7.85 -23.74 -19.26
CA ILE A 810 6.50 -23.91 -18.74
C ILE A 810 5.57 -22.86 -19.37
N ASN A 811 5.90 -21.57 -19.22
CA ASN A 811 4.98 -20.45 -19.50
C ASN A 811 5.05 -19.88 -20.93
N GLY A 812 6.01 -20.29 -21.76
CA GLY A 812 6.08 -19.84 -23.16
C GLY A 812 4.88 -20.27 -23.99
N CYS A 813 4.50 -19.49 -24.99
CA CYS A 813 3.46 -19.89 -25.95
C CYS A 813 4.00 -20.96 -26.93
N ALA A 814 3.11 -21.72 -27.57
CA ALA A 814 3.50 -22.81 -28.48
C ALA A 814 4.45 -22.35 -29.61
N ILE A 815 4.22 -21.15 -30.17
CA ILE A 815 5.05 -20.53 -31.22
C ILE A 815 6.48 -20.31 -30.70
N LEU A 816 6.62 -19.75 -29.48
CA LEU A 816 7.91 -19.54 -28.84
C LEU A 816 8.60 -20.85 -28.54
N LYS A 817 7.90 -21.85 -27.98
CA LYS A 817 8.48 -23.18 -27.69
C LYS A 817 9.01 -23.82 -28.97
N ALA A 818 8.24 -23.87 -30.06
CA ALA A 818 8.68 -24.45 -31.32
C ALA A 818 9.97 -23.79 -31.86
N ARG A 819 10.04 -22.45 -31.88
CA ARG A 819 11.22 -21.73 -32.39
C ARG A 819 12.40 -21.68 -31.42
N LEU A 820 12.18 -21.86 -30.11
CA LEU A 820 13.24 -21.92 -29.09
C LEU A 820 14.23 -23.06 -29.34
N PHE A 821 13.76 -24.19 -29.90
CA PHE A 821 14.61 -25.35 -30.18
C PHE A 821 15.31 -25.28 -31.52
N GLU A 822 14.67 -24.71 -32.53
CA GLU A 822 15.31 -24.48 -33.84
C GLU A 822 16.35 -23.35 -33.78
N ALA A 823 16.16 -22.37 -32.89
CA ALA A 823 17.10 -21.26 -32.70
C ALA A 823 18.48 -21.75 -32.23
N LYS A 824 19.51 -21.40 -33.02
CA LYS A 824 20.93 -21.76 -32.77
C LYS A 824 21.20 -23.26 -32.60
N GLY A 825 20.40 -24.13 -33.23
CA GLY A 825 20.68 -25.56 -33.26
C GLY A 825 20.61 -26.23 -31.88
N PHE A 826 19.45 -26.11 -31.22
CA PHE A 826 19.12 -26.84 -29.99
C PHE A 826 20.03 -26.49 -28.78
N GLU A 827 20.49 -25.24 -28.68
CA GLU A 827 21.36 -24.74 -27.59
C GLU A 827 20.75 -25.05 -26.19
N VAL A 828 19.42 -24.99 -26.04
CA VAL A 828 18.73 -25.34 -24.77
C VAL A 828 18.96 -26.80 -24.38
N LEU A 829 18.66 -27.73 -25.30
CA LEU A 829 18.79 -29.16 -25.07
C LEU A 829 20.26 -29.54 -24.81
N ARG A 830 21.17 -28.93 -25.57
CA ARG A 830 22.62 -29.09 -25.37
C ARG A 830 23.06 -28.64 -23.98
N SER A 831 22.56 -27.51 -23.48
CA SER A 831 22.88 -27.03 -22.13
C SER A 831 22.32 -27.95 -21.04
N VAL A 832 21.09 -28.44 -21.17
CA VAL A 832 20.47 -29.37 -20.20
C VAL A 832 21.23 -30.69 -20.12
N VAL A 833 21.60 -31.27 -21.27
CA VAL A 833 22.38 -32.52 -21.33
C VAL A 833 23.78 -32.32 -20.73
N LYS A 834 24.48 -31.24 -21.07
CA LYS A 834 25.82 -30.90 -20.53
C LYS A 834 25.87 -30.74 -19.01
N HIS A 835 24.75 -30.34 -18.40
CA HIS A 835 24.65 -30.10 -16.97
C HIS A 835 23.90 -31.20 -16.20
N PHE A 836 23.54 -32.30 -16.87
CA PHE A 836 22.93 -33.49 -16.27
C PHE A 836 21.62 -33.20 -15.50
N ASP A 837 20.82 -32.23 -15.97
CA ASP A 837 19.59 -31.79 -15.28
C ASP A 837 18.35 -32.60 -15.73
N PHE A 838 18.05 -33.67 -14.99
CA PHE A 838 16.88 -34.52 -15.24
C PHE A 838 15.54 -33.77 -15.16
N ARG A 839 15.43 -32.74 -14.31
CA ARG A 839 14.18 -31.99 -14.11
C ARG A 839 13.89 -31.13 -15.34
N LEU A 840 14.88 -30.39 -15.82
CA LEU A 840 14.75 -29.64 -17.06
C LEU A 840 14.54 -30.57 -18.26
N TYR A 841 15.17 -31.75 -18.29
CA TYR A 841 14.96 -32.72 -19.36
C TYR A 841 13.50 -33.19 -19.44
N ARG A 842 12.85 -33.52 -18.32
CA ARG A 842 11.42 -33.88 -18.30
C ARG A 842 10.51 -32.71 -18.72
N ILE A 843 10.82 -31.48 -18.29
CA ILE A 843 10.07 -30.28 -18.73
C ILE A 843 10.23 -30.05 -20.24
N LEU A 844 11.43 -30.28 -20.80
CA LEU A 844 11.69 -30.23 -22.24
C LEU A 844 10.88 -31.29 -23.00
N GLU A 845 10.89 -32.54 -22.54
CA GLU A 845 10.15 -33.65 -23.15
C GLU A 845 8.64 -33.36 -23.23
N LEU A 846 8.07 -32.73 -22.20
CA LEU A 846 6.67 -32.28 -22.18
C LEU A 846 6.39 -30.99 -22.99
N SER A 847 7.43 -30.30 -23.45
CA SER A 847 7.32 -28.97 -24.10
C SER A 847 7.60 -28.97 -25.61
N ILE A 848 7.99 -30.12 -26.18
CA ILE A 848 8.48 -30.27 -27.56
C ILE A 848 7.71 -31.42 -28.22
N SER A 849 7.46 -31.36 -29.53
CA SER A 849 6.92 -32.51 -30.25
C SER A 849 7.97 -33.63 -30.40
N PRO A 850 7.57 -34.91 -30.39
CA PRO A 850 8.50 -36.04 -30.52
C PRO A 850 9.46 -35.91 -31.71
N ASP A 851 8.95 -35.48 -32.88
CA ASP A 851 9.74 -35.31 -34.11
C ASP A 851 10.83 -34.24 -33.99
N GLN A 852 10.54 -33.13 -33.29
CA GLN A 852 11.51 -32.05 -33.07
C GLN A 852 12.57 -32.48 -32.05
N LEU A 853 12.20 -33.25 -31.03
CA LEU A 853 13.16 -33.84 -30.09
C LEU A 853 14.06 -34.85 -30.80
N GLU A 854 13.51 -35.72 -31.65
CA GLU A 854 14.31 -36.69 -32.40
C GLU A 854 15.28 -36.01 -33.37
N LYS A 855 14.80 -34.99 -34.10
CA LYS A 855 15.64 -34.14 -34.96
C LYS A 855 16.77 -33.48 -34.17
N ALA A 856 16.48 -32.93 -32.99
CA ALA A 856 17.46 -32.32 -32.10
C ALA A 856 18.56 -33.31 -31.68
N VAL A 857 18.16 -34.52 -31.31
CA VAL A 857 19.05 -35.59 -30.87
C VAL A 857 19.93 -36.08 -32.02
N ARG A 858 19.35 -36.30 -33.21
CA ARG A 858 20.10 -36.66 -34.42
C ARG A 858 21.15 -35.59 -34.77
N THR A 859 20.84 -34.30 -34.62
CA THR A 859 21.78 -33.18 -34.86
C THR A 859 22.86 -33.04 -33.78
N LEU A 860 22.53 -33.23 -32.50
CA LEU A 860 23.48 -33.05 -31.38
C LEU A 860 24.35 -34.28 -31.06
N ARG A 861 23.93 -35.49 -31.47
CA ARG A 861 24.65 -36.76 -31.24
C ARG A 861 26.17 -36.73 -31.50
N PRO A 862 26.72 -36.15 -32.58
CA PRO A 862 28.18 -36.08 -32.79
C PRO A 862 28.90 -35.07 -31.90
N HIS A 863 28.19 -34.28 -31.09
CA HIS A 863 28.73 -33.22 -30.24
C HIS A 863 28.62 -33.51 -28.73
N PHE A 864 28.20 -34.72 -28.36
CA PHE A 864 28.09 -35.17 -26.97
C PHE A 864 29.20 -36.15 -26.59
N THR A 865 29.65 -36.08 -25.33
CA THR A 865 30.53 -37.10 -24.74
C THR A 865 29.79 -38.41 -24.47
N LYS A 866 30.54 -39.49 -24.20
CA LYS A 866 29.96 -40.80 -23.88
C LYS A 866 29.09 -40.76 -22.60
N GLU A 867 29.42 -39.89 -21.65
CA GLU A 867 28.68 -39.67 -20.40
C GLU A 867 27.41 -38.85 -20.63
N GLU A 868 27.51 -37.76 -21.40
CA GLU A 868 26.36 -36.94 -21.82
C GLU A 868 25.32 -37.76 -22.60
N PHE A 869 25.78 -38.66 -23.48
CA PHE A 869 24.89 -39.57 -24.22
C PHE A 869 24.26 -40.66 -23.32
N ASN A 870 24.98 -41.15 -22.31
CA ASN A 870 24.43 -42.10 -21.33
C ASN A 870 23.37 -41.44 -20.43
N PHE A 871 23.57 -40.17 -20.03
CA PHE A 871 22.56 -39.38 -19.32
C PHE A 871 21.29 -39.17 -20.17
N PHE A 872 21.46 -38.78 -21.44
CA PHE A 872 20.32 -38.67 -22.36
C PHE A 872 19.52 -39.98 -22.43
N ARG A 873 20.22 -41.12 -22.54
CA ARG A 873 19.61 -42.45 -22.61
C ARG A 873 18.91 -42.89 -21.32
N SER A 874 19.39 -42.49 -20.14
CA SER A 874 18.74 -42.82 -18.86
C SER A 874 17.55 -41.90 -18.57
N ALA A 875 17.62 -40.62 -18.97
CA ALA A 875 16.53 -39.66 -18.83
C ALA A 875 15.33 -39.98 -19.74
N HIS A 876 15.59 -40.49 -20.95
CA HIS A 876 14.59 -40.79 -21.98
C HIS A 876 13.99 -42.21 -21.91
N ARG A 877 14.01 -42.88 -20.74
CA ARG A 877 13.32 -44.17 -20.61
C ARG A 877 11.80 -43.99 -20.79
N PRO A 878 11.15 -44.68 -21.75
CA PRO A 878 9.71 -44.63 -21.90
C PRO A 878 9.03 -45.30 -20.70
N THR A 879 7.93 -44.71 -20.22
CA THR A 879 7.13 -45.25 -19.10
C THR A 879 6.19 -46.38 -19.52
N TYR A 880 6.59 -47.18 -20.52
CA TYR A 880 5.83 -48.30 -21.08
C TYR A 880 6.71 -49.53 -21.29
N GLU A 881 7.43 -49.94 -20.25
CA GLU A 881 8.17 -51.22 -20.20
C GLU A 881 8.29 -51.71 -18.75
N CYS A 882 7.13 -52.08 -18.18
CA CYS A 882 7.02 -52.80 -16.90
C CYS A 882 6.04 -53.98 -17.05
N SER A 883 6.27 -54.80 -18.07
CA SER A 883 5.57 -56.08 -18.27
C SER A 883 6.28 -56.98 -19.30
N ALA A 884 7.53 -57.36 -19.03
CA ALA A 884 8.20 -58.56 -19.59
C ALA A 884 9.68 -58.67 -19.12
N GLU A 885 9.90 -59.08 -17.88
CA GLU A 885 10.95 -60.03 -17.43
C GLU A 885 10.76 -60.32 -15.92
#